data_AF-A0A0D2A4I0-F1
#
_entry.id   AF-A0A0D2A4I0-F1
#
_cell.length_a   1.000
_cell.length_b   1.000
_cell.length_c   1.000
_cell.angle_alpha   90.00
_cell.angle_beta   90.00
_cell.angle_gamma   90.00
#
_symmetry.space_group_name_H-M   'P 1'
#
loop_
_entity.id
_entity.type
_entity.pdbx_description
1 polymer ?
#
loop_
_entity_poly.entity_id
_entity_poly.type
_entity_poly.pdbx_seq_one_letter_code
_entity_poly.pdbx_strand_id
1 'polypeptide(L)'
;MLPGGWTRGALLFGIFCTVVLAVNLGVLIWAAKFRNDLTDDGTVVLRKGTDNDQCTNIQQLNKWAHLVINLLSTILLNGSNYCMQCLSAPTRSDVDSAHRAGRWLDIGVLSIRNLRWISRRRLFLWLLLGLSSLSLHLFYNSAVFVSTSSNNYAVFSVDRAFLESNQTSSFDYVDVSYILRSGIRPAGVEDEPSETIPEIASQLRDEANSNKLVNLTTEQCRTEYIKTFQSDHRNVLLVSDSNVGADVVDTATRVVSFLRAEFVSDFTCGGTQAFAWTCSMDGTALGPQDSCDLPCDDPQILKQTLSNSTWAPLGPPVQYCLAQPTQEQCSLRFSMDIAILVVVLNFVKLIMMGLTALTAFKRSDPPLLTMGDAVASFLENPDSVSKGMSLLSASKIKKLGRALLHDQASQRTTLYPGKARQRWSKAVSVRRWAICLLLYIGGLTAAAVFLGRGITAIVGSRSLSSLWSIGLGTPSGRTLMQNDAVEQSGKTALMASVVLANIPQLILSLLYFTYNGMFTCMLLASEWNSYSVRRKGLRISSSQREGVQRSGYYLQLPFRFSVPLTMASLLLHWLASQSIFVVNVSMLDYTGAPIASLPGTVGHLVTCGYSPIAIIFTISLGVLLIGVLLGFGFGARFRTGMPIAGSCSLAMAAACHSRDGDSAVAEVHDGGKMPTSASTPVPISQQPLRWGEIPGYYRRNDVSSTRPSLMNGEKSTPTPVVRSLSDGAPSDSDSDSDSNVDASLLPRSQTRPTAIEQGITETATSGQRLGSRRSSTTMPEPAVESDVTNANEDDNDNTADDEDGDGTRGAGASLLQPLDPRRRDDSGRSGDGEQDDDATRPPTDAGSLENADQSSARRYELASPRSGLGHCGFSASEVTDPVEGRAYA
;
A
#
# COMPACT_ATOMS: atom_id res chain seq x y z
N MET A 1 -33.77 -18.02 -19.16
CA MET A 1 -32.79 -18.89 -18.44
C MET A 1 -31.73 -18.01 -17.82
N LEU A 2 -31.54 -18.04 -16.50
CA LEU A 2 -30.44 -17.31 -15.86
C LEU A 2 -29.11 -18.02 -16.14
N PRO A 3 -28.05 -17.30 -16.54
CA PRO A 3 -26.73 -17.86 -16.76
C PRO A 3 -26.12 -18.43 -15.47
N GLY A 4 -25.45 -19.56 -15.58
CA GLY A 4 -24.90 -20.32 -14.45
C GLY A 4 -23.39 -20.55 -14.56
N GLY A 5 -22.80 -21.01 -13.46
CA GLY A 5 -21.36 -21.26 -13.39
C GLY A 5 -20.57 -19.95 -13.37
N TRP A 6 -19.37 -19.97 -13.93
CA TRP A 6 -18.49 -18.81 -13.99
C TRP A 6 -19.10 -17.57 -14.66
N THR A 7 -20.01 -17.74 -15.63
CA THR A 7 -20.70 -16.62 -16.30
C THR A 7 -21.56 -15.81 -15.32
N ARG A 8 -22.17 -16.48 -14.33
CA ARG A 8 -22.93 -15.84 -13.24
C ARG A 8 -22.03 -14.94 -12.39
N GLY A 9 -20.78 -15.35 -12.15
CA GLY A 9 -19.81 -14.53 -11.42
C GLY A 9 -19.39 -13.28 -12.21
N ALA A 10 -19.15 -13.40 -13.52
CA ALA A 10 -18.84 -12.25 -14.37
C ALA A 10 -20.00 -11.25 -14.42
N LEU A 11 -21.24 -11.74 -14.51
CA LEU A 11 -22.44 -10.90 -14.52
C LEU A 11 -22.74 -10.28 -13.15
N LEU A 12 -22.45 -10.96 -12.04
CA LEU A 12 -22.54 -10.37 -10.70
C LEU A 12 -21.56 -9.19 -10.54
N PHE A 13 -20.32 -9.34 -11.02
CA PHE A 13 -19.39 -8.22 -11.08
C PHE A 13 -19.81 -7.12 -12.07
N GLY A 14 -20.49 -7.48 -13.17
CA GLY A 14 -21.17 -6.53 -14.04
C GLY A 14 -22.24 -5.72 -13.30
N ILE A 15 -23.10 -6.36 -12.49
CA ILE A 15 -24.10 -5.70 -11.65
C ILE A 15 -23.43 -4.76 -10.65
N PHE A 16 -22.39 -5.22 -9.94
CA PHE A 16 -21.63 -4.34 -9.03
C PHE A 16 -21.00 -3.16 -9.77
N CYS A 17 -20.44 -3.38 -10.97
CA CYS A 17 -19.90 -2.31 -11.80
C CYS A 17 -20.99 -1.31 -12.25
N THR A 18 -22.19 -1.78 -12.57
CA THR A 18 -23.36 -0.92 -12.85
C THR A 18 -23.76 -0.09 -11.63
N VAL A 19 -23.78 -0.68 -10.42
CA VAL A 19 -24.07 0.06 -9.18
C VAL A 19 -22.99 1.12 -8.92
N VAL A 20 -21.70 0.77 -9.05
CA VAL A 20 -20.60 1.74 -8.87
C VAL A 20 -20.65 2.84 -9.95
N LEU A 21 -20.99 2.51 -11.18
CA LEU A 21 -21.20 3.49 -12.26
C LEU A 21 -22.38 4.42 -11.95
N ALA A 22 -23.52 3.89 -11.49
CA ALA A 22 -24.69 4.67 -11.12
C ALA A 22 -24.42 5.62 -9.94
N VAL A 23 -23.67 5.17 -8.92
CA VAL A 23 -23.23 6.02 -7.80
C VAL A 23 -22.33 7.15 -8.30
N ASN A 24 -21.28 6.84 -9.06
CA ASN A 24 -20.35 7.88 -9.57
C ASN A 24 -21.05 8.85 -10.53
N LEU A 25 -21.90 8.37 -11.43
CA LEU A 25 -22.67 9.20 -12.34
C LEU A 25 -23.71 10.05 -11.59
N GLY A 26 -24.35 9.50 -10.55
CA GLY A 26 -25.27 10.24 -9.68
C GLY A 26 -24.58 11.38 -8.95
N VAL A 27 -23.41 11.14 -8.34
CA VAL A 27 -22.58 12.18 -7.69
C VAL A 27 -22.09 13.21 -8.70
N LEU A 28 -21.66 12.79 -9.90
CA LEU A 28 -21.23 13.69 -10.97
C LEU A 28 -22.37 14.58 -11.48
N ILE A 29 -23.57 14.02 -11.71
CA ILE A 29 -24.77 14.79 -12.11
C ILE A 29 -25.21 15.74 -10.99
N TRP A 30 -25.14 15.30 -9.73
CA TRP A 30 -25.43 16.15 -8.59
C TRP A 30 -24.46 17.34 -8.52
N ALA A 31 -23.14 17.09 -8.54
CA ALA A 31 -22.13 18.16 -8.57
C ALA A 31 -22.28 19.08 -9.80
N ALA A 32 -22.60 18.53 -10.98
CA ALA A 32 -22.86 19.30 -12.20
C ALA A 32 -24.11 20.20 -12.13
N LYS A 33 -25.07 19.92 -11.22
CA LYS A 33 -26.23 20.79 -10.97
C LYS A 33 -25.93 21.91 -9.98
N PHE A 34 -24.99 21.71 -9.06
CA PHE A 34 -24.52 22.72 -8.08
C PHE A 34 -23.31 23.52 -8.60
N ARG A 35 -23.16 23.62 -9.93
CA ARG A 35 -22.01 24.21 -10.63
C ARG A 35 -21.86 25.74 -10.51
N ASN A 36 -22.70 26.39 -9.70
CA ASN A 36 -22.66 27.84 -9.50
C ASN A 36 -21.40 28.27 -8.71
N ASP A 37 -20.83 27.36 -7.91
CA ASP A 37 -19.58 27.53 -7.17
C ASP A 37 -18.41 26.83 -7.90
N LEU A 38 -18.21 27.14 -9.19
CA LEU A 38 -17.05 26.66 -9.95
C LEU A 38 -15.86 27.59 -9.73
N THR A 39 -14.72 27.06 -9.26
CA THR A 39 -13.47 27.83 -9.09
C THR A 39 -12.52 27.62 -10.26
N ASP A 40 -11.54 28.54 -10.42
CA ASP A 40 -10.62 28.59 -11.58
C ASP A 40 -9.77 27.31 -11.74
N ASP A 41 -9.54 26.59 -10.64
CA ASP A 41 -8.90 25.27 -10.58
C ASP A 41 -9.73 24.15 -11.24
N GLY A 42 -10.98 24.41 -11.65
CA GLY A 42 -11.89 23.45 -12.28
C GLY A 42 -12.66 22.58 -11.29
N THR A 43 -12.64 22.91 -9.99
CA THR A 43 -13.36 22.16 -8.96
C THR A 43 -14.71 22.76 -8.61
N VAL A 44 -15.58 21.93 -8.00
CA VAL A 44 -16.86 22.33 -7.44
C VAL A 44 -16.78 22.23 -5.92
N VAL A 45 -17.29 23.22 -5.21
CA VAL A 45 -17.45 23.17 -3.75
C VAL A 45 -18.70 22.37 -3.39
N LEU A 46 -18.53 21.20 -2.76
CA LEU A 46 -19.65 20.35 -2.33
C LEU A 46 -20.27 20.80 -1.00
N ARG A 47 -19.43 21.35 -0.12
CA ARG A 47 -19.82 21.85 1.21
C ARG A 47 -18.77 22.85 1.69
N LYS A 48 -19.22 23.98 2.23
CA LYS A 48 -18.39 24.95 2.97
C LYS A 48 -18.59 24.71 4.47
N GLY A 49 -17.55 24.97 5.26
CA GLY A 49 -17.60 25.13 6.71
C GLY A 49 -17.08 26.52 7.08
N THR A 50 -17.65 27.09 8.14
CA THR A 50 -17.35 28.44 8.66
C THR A 50 -16.94 28.43 10.14
N ASP A 51 -16.74 27.25 10.72
CA ASP A 51 -16.32 27.05 12.11
C ASP A 51 -15.66 25.67 12.26
N ASN A 52 -14.96 25.48 13.39
CA ASN A 52 -14.19 24.27 13.70
C ASN A 52 -15.06 23.00 13.78
N ASP A 53 -16.30 23.07 14.27
CA ASP A 53 -17.19 21.91 14.32
C ASP A 53 -17.59 21.47 12.90
N GLN A 54 -17.93 22.42 12.03
CA GLN A 54 -18.22 22.18 10.62
C GLN A 54 -16.99 21.67 9.86
N CYS A 55 -15.80 22.19 10.15
CA CYS A 55 -14.57 21.80 9.46
C CYS A 55 -14.04 20.45 9.93
N THR A 56 -14.13 20.14 11.22
CA THR A 56 -13.95 18.79 11.76
C THR A 56 -14.93 17.80 11.11
N ASN A 57 -16.20 18.18 10.92
CA ASN A 57 -17.19 17.35 10.22
C ASN A 57 -16.82 17.12 8.74
N ILE A 58 -16.33 18.14 8.04
CA ILE A 58 -15.85 18.04 6.64
C ILE A 58 -14.61 17.15 6.53
N GLN A 59 -13.65 17.26 7.45
CA GLN A 59 -12.48 16.39 7.50
C GLN A 59 -12.86 14.92 7.75
N GLN A 60 -13.80 14.66 8.67
CA GLN A 60 -14.35 13.31 8.89
C GLN A 60 -15.06 12.78 7.62
N LEU A 61 -15.88 13.60 6.98
CA LEU A 61 -16.57 13.25 5.73
C LEU A 61 -15.58 12.89 4.62
N ASN A 62 -14.46 13.61 4.51
CA ASN A 62 -13.38 13.29 3.56
C ASN A 62 -12.71 11.94 3.85
N LYS A 63 -12.41 11.64 5.13
CA LYS A 63 -11.86 10.35 5.56
C LYS A 63 -12.80 9.17 5.22
N TRP A 64 -14.11 9.35 5.42
CA TRP A 64 -15.12 8.37 5.02
C TRP A 64 -15.28 8.27 3.50
N ALA A 65 -15.23 9.39 2.76
CA ALA A 65 -15.28 9.41 1.30
C ALA A 65 -14.12 8.60 0.70
N HIS A 66 -12.87 8.79 1.17
CA HIS A 66 -11.75 7.98 0.73
C HIS A 66 -11.93 6.48 1.07
N LEU A 67 -12.50 6.13 2.23
CA LEU A 67 -12.79 4.71 2.54
C LEU A 67 -13.80 4.11 1.54
N VAL A 68 -14.88 4.84 1.22
CA VAL A 68 -15.87 4.41 0.23
C VAL A 68 -15.25 4.31 -1.16
N ILE A 69 -14.45 5.29 -1.59
CA ILE A 69 -13.73 5.27 -2.87
C ILE A 69 -12.82 4.03 -2.97
N ASN A 70 -12.03 3.74 -1.93
CA ASN A 70 -11.16 2.57 -1.91
C ASN A 70 -11.95 1.25 -1.90
N LEU A 71 -13.11 1.19 -1.24
CA LEU A 71 -14.03 0.04 -1.28
C LEU A 71 -14.60 -0.18 -2.70
N LEU A 72 -15.14 0.86 -3.33
CA LEU A 72 -15.70 0.80 -4.69
C LEU A 72 -14.61 0.41 -5.71
N SER A 73 -13.42 1.02 -5.61
CA SER A 73 -12.26 0.69 -6.42
C SER A 73 -11.84 -0.77 -6.23
N THR A 74 -11.79 -1.26 -4.98
CA THR A 74 -11.46 -2.66 -4.67
C THR A 74 -12.49 -3.63 -5.25
N ILE A 75 -13.79 -3.33 -5.21
CA ILE A 75 -14.84 -4.16 -5.84
C ILE A 75 -14.62 -4.25 -7.36
N LEU A 76 -14.35 -3.13 -8.02
CA LEU A 76 -14.05 -3.07 -9.45
C LEU A 76 -12.74 -3.81 -9.81
N LEU A 77 -11.72 -3.74 -8.96
CA LEU A 77 -10.47 -4.48 -9.12
C LEU A 77 -10.69 -5.99 -9.04
N ASN A 78 -11.47 -6.46 -8.06
CA ASN A 78 -11.84 -7.87 -7.93
C ASN A 78 -12.63 -8.36 -9.16
N GLY A 79 -13.59 -7.57 -9.65
CA GLY A 79 -14.34 -7.90 -10.87
C GLY A 79 -13.49 -7.91 -12.13
N SER A 80 -12.56 -6.95 -12.24
CA SER A 80 -11.58 -6.90 -13.33
C SER A 80 -10.64 -8.11 -13.27
N ASN A 81 -10.14 -8.49 -12.08
CA ASN A 81 -9.36 -9.70 -11.85
C ASN A 81 -10.12 -10.97 -12.25
N TYR A 82 -11.39 -11.08 -11.85
CA TYR A 82 -12.26 -12.21 -12.20
C TYR A 82 -12.41 -12.37 -13.72
N CYS A 83 -12.75 -11.29 -14.43
CA CYS A 83 -12.92 -11.31 -15.88
C CYS A 83 -11.59 -11.52 -16.62
N MET A 84 -10.49 -10.93 -16.13
CA MET A 84 -9.15 -11.17 -16.67
C MET A 84 -8.69 -12.62 -16.49
N GLN A 85 -9.02 -13.27 -15.36
CA GLN A 85 -8.78 -14.70 -15.17
C GLN A 85 -9.56 -15.52 -16.20
N CYS A 86 -10.85 -15.21 -16.39
CA CYS A 86 -11.67 -15.87 -17.41
C CYS A 86 -11.10 -15.72 -18.82
N LEU A 87 -10.77 -14.49 -19.24
CA LEU A 87 -10.23 -14.20 -20.57
C LEU A 87 -8.85 -14.84 -20.82
N SER A 88 -8.02 -14.97 -19.77
CA SER A 88 -6.70 -15.61 -19.87
C SER A 88 -6.72 -17.14 -19.85
N ALA A 89 -7.87 -17.75 -19.52
CA ALA A 89 -8.00 -19.19 -19.49
C ALA A 89 -8.08 -19.76 -20.92
N PRO A 90 -7.40 -20.90 -21.18
CA PRO A 90 -7.45 -21.55 -22.48
C PRO A 90 -8.74 -22.36 -22.60
N THR A 91 -9.23 -22.54 -23.82
CA THR A 91 -10.26 -23.52 -24.14
C THR A 91 -9.64 -24.89 -24.46
N ARG A 92 -10.43 -25.94 -24.71
CA ARG A 92 -9.89 -27.26 -25.05
C ARG A 92 -9.11 -27.19 -26.37
N SER A 93 -9.63 -26.48 -27.36
CA SER A 93 -8.97 -26.29 -28.66
C SER A 93 -7.66 -25.47 -28.58
N ASP A 94 -7.59 -24.45 -27.71
CA ASP A 94 -6.35 -23.71 -27.43
C ASP A 94 -5.26 -24.67 -26.90
N VAL A 95 -5.63 -25.57 -25.97
CA VAL A 95 -4.75 -26.57 -25.36
C VAL A 95 -4.26 -27.60 -26.39
N ASP A 96 -5.16 -28.17 -27.21
CA ASP A 96 -4.79 -29.15 -28.25
C ASP A 96 -3.87 -28.55 -29.32
N SER A 97 -4.06 -27.28 -29.65
CA SER A 97 -3.15 -26.54 -30.53
C SER A 97 -1.77 -26.34 -29.88
N ALA A 98 -1.73 -26.01 -28.58
CA ALA A 98 -0.47 -25.85 -27.85
C ALA A 98 0.30 -27.17 -27.69
N HIS A 99 -0.40 -28.27 -27.35
CA HIS A 99 0.21 -29.59 -27.13
C HIS A 99 0.83 -30.12 -28.42
N ARG A 100 0.11 -30.06 -29.55
CA ARG A 100 0.65 -30.41 -30.88
C ARG A 100 1.86 -29.57 -31.28
N ALA A 101 1.96 -28.32 -30.80
CA ALA A 101 3.12 -27.45 -31.01
C ALA A 101 4.27 -27.64 -29.98
N GLY A 102 4.22 -28.68 -29.15
CA GLY A 102 5.25 -28.98 -28.13
C GLY A 102 5.26 -27.98 -26.98
N ARG A 103 4.09 -27.44 -26.64
CA ARG A 103 3.89 -26.43 -25.60
C ARG A 103 2.76 -26.85 -24.66
N TRP A 104 2.66 -26.15 -23.54
CA TRP A 104 1.62 -26.34 -22.52
C TRP A 104 1.05 -24.97 -22.16
N LEU A 105 -0.20 -24.89 -21.72
CA LEU A 105 -0.86 -23.67 -21.26
C LEU A 105 -1.11 -23.73 -19.74
N ASP A 106 -1.32 -22.58 -19.12
CA ASP A 106 -1.65 -22.50 -17.70
C ASP A 106 -3.16 -22.63 -17.49
N ILE A 107 -3.58 -23.48 -16.57
CA ILE A 107 -4.97 -23.71 -16.20
C ILE A 107 -5.19 -23.26 -14.75
N GLY A 108 -6.35 -22.66 -14.47
CA GLY A 108 -6.76 -22.26 -13.12
C GLY A 108 -5.95 -21.12 -12.47
N VAL A 109 -5.22 -20.32 -13.26
CA VAL A 109 -4.42 -19.19 -12.75
C VAL A 109 -4.41 -18.05 -13.78
N LEU A 110 -4.34 -16.80 -13.31
CA LEU A 110 -4.09 -15.64 -14.19
C LEU A 110 -2.72 -15.82 -14.88
N SER A 111 -2.73 -15.98 -16.21
CA SER A 111 -1.50 -16.25 -16.96
C SER A 111 -1.27 -15.33 -18.16
N ILE A 112 -0.33 -14.41 -17.98
CA ILE A 112 0.25 -13.57 -19.03
C ILE A 112 0.89 -14.42 -20.15
N ARG A 113 1.27 -15.67 -19.86
CA ARG A 113 1.84 -16.59 -20.85
C ARG A 113 0.78 -17.08 -21.85
N ASN A 114 -0.43 -17.34 -21.38
CA ASN A 114 -1.56 -17.75 -22.23
C ASN A 114 -1.99 -16.64 -23.20
N LEU A 115 -1.82 -15.36 -22.81
CA LEU A 115 -2.18 -14.20 -23.63
C LEU A 115 -1.50 -14.18 -25.02
N ARG A 116 -0.39 -14.92 -25.19
CA ARG A 116 0.32 -15.07 -26.47
C ARG A 116 -0.26 -16.17 -27.38
N TRP A 117 -1.19 -16.98 -26.88
CA TRP A 117 -1.74 -18.16 -27.57
C TRP A 117 -3.26 -18.08 -27.77
N ILE A 118 -3.97 -17.34 -26.91
CA ILE A 118 -5.42 -17.09 -27.05
C ILE A 118 -5.75 -16.13 -28.20
N SER A 119 -7.00 -16.13 -28.62
CA SER A 119 -7.53 -15.23 -29.67
C SER A 119 -7.31 -13.73 -29.37
N ARG A 120 -7.03 -12.93 -30.41
CA ARG A 120 -6.83 -11.47 -30.32
C ARG A 120 -7.99 -10.71 -29.63
N ARG A 121 -9.24 -11.15 -29.81
CA ARG A 121 -10.41 -10.57 -29.12
C ARG A 121 -10.28 -10.67 -27.59
N ARG A 122 -9.99 -11.87 -27.06
CA ARG A 122 -9.76 -12.10 -25.62
C ARG A 122 -8.58 -11.26 -25.09
N LEU A 123 -7.49 -11.16 -25.86
CA LEU A 123 -6.34 -10.32 -25.52
C LEU A 123 -6.70 -8.83 -25.39
N PHE A 124 -7.48 -8.29 -26.34
CA PHE A 124 -7.90 -6.88 -26.32
C PHE A 124 -8.78 -6.55 -25.10
N LEU A 125 -9.79 -7.39 -24.82
CA LEU A 125 -10.63 -7.26 -23.62
C LEU A 125 -9.80 -7.30 -22.33
N TRP A 126 -8.80 -8.19 -22.27
CA TRP A 126 -7.91 -8.33 -21.12
C TRP A 126 -7.05 -7.08 -20.90
N LEU A 127 -6.47 -6.52 -21.98
CA LEU A 127 -5.65 -5.29 -21.91
C LEU A 127 -6.46 -4.07 -21.47
N LEU A 128 -7.69 -3.89 -21.99
CA LEU A 128 -8.56 -2.78 -21.58
C LEU A 128 -9.01 -2.90 -20.12
N LEU A 129 -9.33 -4.11 -19.65
CA LEU A 129 -9.64 -4.35 -18.23
C LEU A 129 -8.43 -4.06 -17.32
N GLY A 130 -7.22 -4.44 -17.76
CA GLY A 130 -5.98 -4.13 -17.05
C GLY A 130 -5.75 -2.62 -16.96
N LEU A 131 -5.64 -1.94 -18.10
CA LEU A 131 -5.35 -0.50 -18.18
C LEU A 131 -6.38 0.33 -17.41
N SER A 132 -7.68 0.08 -17.60
CA SER A 132 -8.75 0.78 -16.88
C SER A 132 -8.73 0.53 -15.36
N SER A 133 -8.14 -0.56 -14.87
CA SER A 133 -7.98 -0.80 -13.43
C SER A 133 -6.85 0.05 -12.86
N LEU A 134 -5.72 0.10 -13.55
CA LEU A 134 -4.54 0.84 -13.12
C LEU A 134 -4.81 2.35 -13.13
N SER A 135 -5.42 2.88 -14.19
CA SER A 135 -5.81 4.30 -14.26
C SER A 135 -6.82 4.69 -13.17
N LEU A 136 -7.81 3.83 -12.88
CA LEU A 136 -8.83 4.14 -11.88
C LEU A 136 -8.22 4.22 -10.46
N HIS A 137 -7.35 3.28 -10.09
CA HIS A 137 -6.65 3.35 -8.80
C HIS A 137 -5.67 4.53 -8.68
N LEU A 138 -5.19 5.08 -9.80
CA LEU A 138 -4.27 6.23 -9.80
C LEU A 138 -4.99 7.57 -9.56
N PHE A 139 -6.24 7.73 -10.01
CA PHE A 139 -6.92 9.04 -9.95
C PHE A 139 -8.10 9.10 -8.97
N TYR A 140 -8.80 7.99 -8.71
CA TYR A 140 -10.12 8.03 -8.07
C TYR A 140 -10.10 8.57 -6.63
N ASN A 141 -9.03 8.33 -5.86
CA ASN A 141 -8.89 8.91 -4.52
C ASN A 141 -8.88 10.45 -4.49
N SER A 142 -8.49 11.09 -5.59
CA SER A 142 -8.41 12.55 -5.69
C SER A 142 -9.64 13.18 -6.35
N ALA A 143 -10.71 12.41 -6.57
CA ALA A 143 -11.99 12.95 -7.01
C ALA A 143 -12.63 13.87 -5.95
N VAL A 144 -12.37 13.60 -4.67
CA VAL A 144 -12.81 14.38 -3.50
C VAL A 144 -11.56 14.74 -2.69
N PHE A 145 -11.47 15.97 -2.20
CA PHE A 145 -10.43 16.42 -1.27
C PHE A 145 -10.92 17.62 -0.43
N VAL A 146 -10.19 18.00 0.62
CA VAL A 146 -10.48 19.20 1.41
C VAL A 146 -9.52 20.33 1.01
N SER A 147 -10.05 21.54 0.94
CA SER A 147 -9.30 22.80 0.83
C SER A 147 -9.63 23.67 2.06
N THR A 148 -8.61 24.13 2.77
CA THR A 148 -8.75 24.98 3.98
C THR A 148 -8.20 26.38 3.72
N SER A 149 -8.66 27.38 4.48
CA SER A 149 -8.03 28.70 4.53
C SER A 149 -6.99 28.78 5.63
N SER A 150 -5.99 29.65 5.46
CA SER A 150 -5.13 30.11 6.54
C SER A 150 -4.98 31.63 6.44
N ASN A 151 -5.09 32.34 7.55
CA ASN A 151 -4.84 33.77 7.64
C ASN A 151 -3.34 34.00 7.88
N ASN A 152 -2.74 34.85 7.06
CA ASN A 152 -1.61 35.67 7.48
C ASN A 152 -2.15 36.78 8.41
N TYR A 153 -1.34 37.26 9.34
CA TYR A 153 -1.82 38.19 10.37
C TYR A 153 -0.75 39.17 10.85
N ALA A 154 -1.18 40.32 11.37
CA ALA A 154 -0.33 41.28 12.04
C ALA A 154 -0.39 41.11 13.56
N VAL A 155 0.77 41.18 14.21
CA VAL A 155 0.96 41.13 15.66
C VAL A 155 1.44 42.51 16.10
N PHE A 156 0.69 43.19 16.97
CA PHE A 156 1.03 44.54 17.45
C PHE A 156 1.42 44.49 18.92
N SER A 157 2.52 45.14 19.30
CA SER A 157 2.87 45.40 20.69
C SER A 157 2.29 46.74 21.13
N VAL A 158 1.37 46.74 22.08
CA VAL A 158 0.67 47.94 22.56
C VAL A 158 0.66 48.01 24.07
N ASP A 159 0.58 49.21 24.62
CA ASP A 159 0.35 49.45 26.04
C ASP A 159 -1.12 49.83 26.29
N ARG A 160 -1.49 50.03 27.56
CA ARG A 160 -2.85 50.48 27.90
C ARG A 160 -3.15 51.90 27.39
N ALA A 161 -2.15 52.76 27.27
CA ALA A 161 -2.34 54.12 26.78
C ALA A 161 -2.69 54.18 25.28
N PHE A 162 -2.31 53.17 24.49
CA PHE A 162 -2.82 52.96 23.12
C PHE A 162 -4.32 52.63 23.13
N LEU A 163 -4.77 51.70 23.97
CA LEU A 163 -6.19 51.30 24.06
C LEU A 163 -7.10 52.46 24.51
N GLU A 164 -6.61 53.27 25.45
CA GLU A 164 -7.30 54.46 25.99
C GLU A 164 -7.18 55.71 25.08
N SER A 165 -6.40 55.66 23.99
CA SER A 165 -6.16 56.82 23.12
C SER A 165 -7.31 57.08 22.13
N ASN A 166 -7.73 58.35 22.06
CA ASN A 166 -8.72 58.83 21.08
C ASN A 166 -8.07 59.35 19.78
N GLN A 167 -6.75 59.23 19.60
CA GLN A 167 -6.03 59.73 18.42
C GLN A 167 -5.01 58.70 17.91
N THR A 168 -5.21 58.23 16.69
CA THR A 168 -4.32 57.30 15.96
C THR A 168 -3.06 57.97 15.44
N SER A 169 -3.16 59.24 15.05
CA SER A 169 -2.11 60.04 14.41
C SER A 169 -1.01 60.54 15.36
N SER A 170 -0.88 59.92 16.54
CA SER A 170 0.13 60.23 17.56
C SER A 170 1.09 59.06 17.81
N PHE A 171 0.99 57.98 17.02
CA PHE A 171 1.80 56.78 17.14
C PHE A 171 2.60 56.53 15.87
N ASP A 172 3.89 56.28 16.03
CA ASP A 172 4.77 55.81 14.95
C ASP A 172 4.72 54.29 14.89
N TYR A 173 4.63 53.70 13.70
CA TYR A 173 4.57 52.26 13.51
C TYR A 173 5.90 51.72 12.99
N VAL A 174 6.49 50.74 13.68
CA VAL A 174 7.79 50.16 13.32
C VAL A 174 7.63 48.69 12.97
N ASP A 175 7.96 48.31 11.74
CA ASP A 175 7.96 46.91 11.32
C ASP A 175 9.18 46.18 11.87
N VAL A 176 8.94 45.23 12.76
CA VAL A 176 9.96 44.33 13.32
C VAL A 176 9.90 42.93 12.71
N SER A 177 9.34 42.77 11.50
CA SER A 177 9.34 41.49 10.75
C SER A 177 10.74 40.96 10.41
N TYR A 178 11.77 41.81 10.46
CA TYR A 178 13.16 41.39 10.41
C TYR A 178 13.60 40.57 11.64
N ILE A 179 12.85 40.59 12.75
CA ILE A 179 13.11 39.73 13.92
C ILE A 179 12.64 38.30 13.64
N LEU A 180 11.58 38.11 12.84
CA LEU A 180 11.26 36.79 12.31
C LEU A 180 12.21 36.39 11.18
N ARG A 181 12.60 37.26 10.25
CA ARG A 181 13.53 36.88 9.16
C ARG A 181 14.98 36.92 9.62
N SER A 182 15.60 35.75 9.82
CA SER A 182 17.03 35.63 10.17
C SER A 182 17.98 36.31 9.17
N GLY A 183 18.33 37.57 9.44
CA GLY A 183 19.56 38.22 8.97
C GLY A 183 19.64 38.74 7.53
N ILE A 184 18.71 38.43 6.62
CA ILE A 184 18.82 38.84 5.20
C ILE A 184 17.50 39.43 4.65
N ARG A 185 17.54 40.71 4.26
CA ARG A 185 16.56 41.31 3.35
C ARG A 185 16.87 40.87 1.91
N PRO A 186 15.90 40.38 1.12
CA PRO A 186 16.03 40.41 -0.34
C PRO A 186 16.09 41.87 -0.78
N ALA A 187 17.19 42.30 -1.39
CA ALA A 187 17.27 43.63 -1.97
C ALA A 187 16.29 43.73 -3.16
N GLY A 188 15.37 44.71 -3.12
CA GLY A 188 14.45 44.99 -4.23
C GLY A 188 12.95 44.95 -3.93
N VAL A 189 12.53 44.70 -2.69
CA VAL A 189 11.17 45.09 -2.25
C VAL A 189 11.31 46.44 -1.55
N GLU A 190 10.79 47.49 -2.15
CA GLU A 190 10.71 48.80 -1.51
C GLU A 190 9.78 48.71 -0.29
N ASP A 191 10.21 49.27 0.84
CA ASP A 191 9.38 49.43 2.04
C ASP A 191 8.32 50.51 1.76
N GLU A 192 7.33 50.20 0.92
CA GLU A 192 6.07 50.95 0.87
C GLU A 192 5.33 50.67 2.18
N PRO A 193 5.20 51.67 3.08
CA PRO A 193 4.40 51.50 4.29
C PRO A 193 2.94 51.46 3.85
N SER A 194 2.39 50.25 3.67
CA SER A 194 0.99 50.10 3.28
C SER A 194 0.11 50.91 4.21
N GLU A 195 -0.58 51.93 3.67
CA GLU A 195 -1.39 52.89 4.43
C GLU A 195 -2.39 52.19 5.38
N THR A 196 -2.73 50.93 5.05
CA THR A 196 -3.57 50.01 5.81
C THR A 196 -3.04 49.59 7.20
N ILE A 197 -1.73 49.62 7.52
CA ILE A 197 -1.25 49.11 8.83
C ILE A 197 -1.70 49.99 10.01
N PRO A 198 -1.50 51.33 9.98
CA PRO A 198 -2.08 52.23 10.97
C PRO A 198 -3.62 52.15 11.03
N GLU A 199 -4.28 51.94 9.89
CA GLU A 199 -5.73 51.76 9.82
C GLU A 199 -6.17 50.47 10.54
N ILE A 200 -5.51 49.34 10.29
CA ILE A 200 -5.80 48.05 10.95
C ILE A 200 -5.56 48.17 12.45
N ALA A 201 -4.45 48.79 12.89
CA ALA A 201 -4.20 49.02 14.31
C ALA A 201 -5.29 49.88 14.95
N SER A 202 -5.79 50.91 14.24
CA SER A 202 -6.91 51.72 14.70
C SER A 202 -8.22 50.94 14.80
N GLN A 203 -8.52 50.11 13.79
CA GLN A 203 -9.70 49.25 13.76
C GLN A 203 -9.66 48.25 14.91
N LEU A 204 -8.51 47.61 15.18
CA LEU A 204 -8.35 46.66 16.28
C LEU A 204 -8.53 47.33 17.65
N ARG A 205 -8.06 48.56 17.83
CA ARG A 205 -8.35 49.33 19.06
C ARG A 205 -9.84 49.61 19.21
N ASP A 206 -10.50 50.03 18.14
CA ASP A 206 -11.94 50.37 18.20
C ASP A 206 -12.80 49.10 18.36
N GLU A 207 -12.35 47.96 17.82
CA GLU A 207 -12.90 46.62 18.07
C GLU A 207 -12.65 46.15 19.52
N ALA A 208 -11.47 46.42 20.10
CA ALA A 208 -11.17 46.16 21.51
C ALA A 208 -12.12 46.93 22.42
N ASN A 209 -12.23 48.25 22.21
CA ASN A 209 -13.10 49.14 22.98
C ASN A 209 -14.60 48.80 22.79
N SER A 210 -14.95 48.14 21.68
CA SER A 210 -16.28 47.59 21.41
C SER A 210 -16.51 46.16 21.95
N ASN A 211 -15.53 45.55 22.65
CA ASN A 211 -15.55 44.14 23.09
C ASN A 211 -15.77 43.12 21.96
N LYS A 212 -15.25 43.38 20.75
CA LYS A 212 -15.31 42.47 19.60
C LYS A 212 -14.10 41.52 19.51
N LEU A 213 -12.96 41.90 20.09
CA LEU A 213 -11.78 41.04 20.17
C LEU A 213 -11.91 40.03 21.32
N VAL A 214 -11.33 38.84 21.14
CA VAL A 214 -11.28 37.81 22.18
C VAL A 214 -10.14 38.11 23.14
N ASN A 215 -10.46 38.32 24.41
CA ASN A 215 -9.44 38.44 25.46
C ASN A 215 -8.92 37.05 25.83
N LEU A 216 -7.65 36.81 25.55
CA LEU A 216 -6.93 35.56 25.82
C LEU A 216 -5.84 35.80 26.87
N THR A 217 -5.72 34.90 27.84
CA THR A 217 -4.55 34.90 28.73
C THR A 217 -3.26 34.66 27.92
N THR A 218 -2.11 35.02 28.49
CA THR A 218 -0.79 34.74 27.90
C THR A 218 -0.62 33.26 27.47
N GLU A 219 -1.11 32.29 28.25
CA GLU A 219 -1.06 30.86 27.89
C GLU A 219 -1.99 30.50 26.72
N GLN A 220 -3.23 31.02 26.74
CA GLN A 220 -4.22 30.79 25.68
C GLN A 220 -3.77 31.41 24.36
N CYS A 221 -3.33 32.67 24.39
CA CYS A 221 -2.86 33.40 23.22
C CYS A 221 -1.74 32.64 22.49
N ARG A 222 -0.76 32.13 23.23
CA ARG A 222 0.34 31.36 22.64
C ARG A 222 -0.15 30.05 22.06
N THR A 223 -1.08 29.37 22.73
CA THR A 223 -1.64 28.09 22.28
C THR A 223 -2.57 28.25 21.06
N GLU A 224 -3.27 29.39 20.93
CA GLU A 224 -4.12 29.67 19.78
C GLU A 224 -3.34 30.13 18.54
N TYR A 225 -2.18 30.78 18.73
CA TYR A 225 -1.33 31.27 17.63
C TYR A 225 -0.22 30.31 17.18
N ILE A 226 0.05 29.23 17.92
CA ILE A 226 1.09 28.23 17.60
C ILE A 226 0.66 27.21 16.54
N LYS A 227 0.08 27.71 15.44
CA LYS A 227 -0.48 26.90 14.34
C LYS A 227 0.26 27.26 13.05
N THR A 228 0.68 26.25 12.27
CA THR A 228 1.22 26.48 10.92
C THR A 228 0.20 27.16 10.00
N PHE A 229 -1.05 26.69 10.09
CA PHE A 229 -2.17 27.23 9.34
C PHE A 229 -3.13 27.83 10.37
N GLN A 230 -3.19 29.16 10.42
CA GLN A 230 -4.00 29.89 11.40
C GLN A 230 -5.39 30.17 10.82
N SER A 231 -6.39 29.42 11.26
CA SER A 231 -7.78 29.53 10.78
C SER A 231 -8.71 30.33 11.70
N ASP A 232 -8.42 30.32 13.01
CA ASP A 232 -9.41 30.65 14.04
C ASP A 232 -9.31 32.11 14.49
N HIS A 233 -8.15 32.71 14.28
CA HIS A 233 -7.89 34.12 14.54
C HIS A 233 -7.14 34.77 13.38
N ARG A 234 -7.09 36.10 13.37
CA ARG A 234 -6.18 36.88 12.51
C ARG A 234 -5.31 37.80 13.35
N ASN A 235 -5.49 39.11 13.27
CA ASN A 235 -4.60 40.08 13.89
C ASN A 235 -4.70 40.03 15.42
N VAL A 236 -3.64 40.42 16.13
CA VAL A 236 -3.61 40.39 17.59
C VAL A 236 -2.92 41.62 18.17
N LEU A 237 -3.52 42.18 19.22
CA LEU A 237 -2.87 43.16 20.09
C LEU A 237 -2.29 42.43 21.30
N LEU A 238 -0.98 42.52 21.49
CA LEU A 238 -0.28 42.07 22.69
C LEU A 238 -0.24 43.23 23.68
N VAL A 239 -0.96 43.12 24.81
CA VAL A 239 -1.13 44.24 25.74
C VAL A 239 -0.14 44.15 26.90
N SER A 240 0.67 45.18 27.06
CA SER A 240 1.61 45.38 28.17
C SER A 240 1.12 46.46 29.15
N ASP A 241 1.77 46.56 30.32
CA ASP A 241 1.56 47.71 31.20
C ASP A 241 2.12 49.00 30.59
N SER A 242 1.49 50.13 30.94
CA SER A 242 2.01 51.45 30.59
C SER A 242 3.43 51.65 31.13
N ASN A 243 4.28 52.29 30.33
CA ASN A 243 5.66 52.72 30.63
C ASN A 243 6.79 51.67 30.51
N VAL A 244 6.57 50.45 30.00
CA VAL A 244 7.62 49.40 29.96
C VAL A 244 8.65 49.55 28.81
N GLY A 245 8.67 50.67 28.09
CA GLY A 245 9.56 50.89 26.93
C GLY A 245 10.03 52.33 26.68
N ALA A 246 9.91 53.22 27.67
CA ALA A 246 10.15 54.66 27.50
C ALA A 246 11.63 55.12 27.43
N ASP A 247 12.57 54.20 27.18
CA ASP A 247 14.01 54.41 27.48
C ASP A 247 14.96 54.18 26.27
N VAL A 248 14.44 54.15 25.03
CA VAL A 248 15.25 53.86 23.81
C VAL A 248 15.14 54.90 22.68
N VAL A 249 14.06 55.68 22.58
CA VAL A 249 13.95 56.78 21.59
C VAL A 249 13.32 58.03 22.24
N ASP A 250 13.72 59.20 21.75
CA ASP A 250 13.45 60.53 22.29
C ASP A 250 11.98 60.81 22.64
N THR A 251 11.82 61.66 23.65
CA THR A 251 10.68 61.96 24.54
C THR A 251 9.37 62.45 23.89
N ALA A 252 9.15 62.25 22.59
CA ALA A 252 8.05 62.86 21.83
C ALA A 252 7.10 61.88 21.11
N THR A 253 7.53 60.66 20.73
CA THR A 253 6.69 59.75 19.93
C THR A 253 6.41 58.41 20.62
N ARG A 254 5.14 57.98 20.55
CA ARG A 254 4.71 56.67 21.09
C ARG A 254 4.87 55.63 19.97
N VAL A 255 5.85 54.75 20.09
CA VAL A 255 6.12 53.74 19.06
C VAL A 255 5.27 52.49 19.28
N VAL A 256 4.59 52.03 18.22
CA VAL A 256 3.90 50.73 18.14
C VAL A 256 4.72 49.79 17.25
N SER A 257 5.45 48.86 17.87
CA SER A 257 6.15 47.80 17.14
C SER A 257 5.14 46.79 16.62
N PHE A 258 5.22 46.43 15.33
CA PHE A 258 4.36 45.42 14.72
C PHE A 258 5.16 44.40 13.91
N LEU A 259 4.55 43.23 13.70
CA LEU A 259 5.15 42.09 13.02
C LEU A 259 4.13 41.48 12.05
N ARG A 260 4.53 41.25 10.80
CA ARG A 260 3.76 40.49 9.80
C ARG A 260 4.10 39.00 9.90
N ALA A 261 3.16 38.21 10.39
CA ALA A 261 3.23 36.76 10.45
C ALA A 261 2.62 36.16 9.16
N GLU A 262 3.49 35.81 8.23
CA GLU A 262 3.12 35.30 6.90
C GLU A 262 3.55 33.85 6.73
N PHE A 263 2.74 33.03 6.07
CA PHE A 263 3.13 31.67 5.70
C PHE A 263 4.31 31.71 4.71
N VAL A 264 5.42 31.10 5.11
CA VAL A 264 6.57 30.82 4.23
C VAL A 264 6.57 29.33 3.92
N SER A 265 6.74 28.96 2.66
CA SER A 265 6.76 27.56 2.20
C SER A 265 8.02 26.80 2.58
N ASP A 266 9.05 27.51 3.04
CA ASP A 266 10.30 26.95 3.51
C ASP A 266 10.17 26.44 4.96
N PHE A 267 10.07 25.12 5.09
CA PHE A 267 10.07 24.40 6.36
C PHE A 267 11.44 23.74 6.63
N THR A 268 12.52 24.28 6.09
CA THR A 268 13.88 23.80 6.40
C THR A 268 14.31 24.19 7.81
N CYS A 269 15.36 23.52 8.30
CA CYS A 269 15.97 23.85 9.58
C CYS A 269 16.64 25.23 9.53
N GLY A 270 16.35 26.07 10.53
CA GLY A 270 16.69 27.51 10.51
C GLY A 270 15.64 28.39 9.82
N GLY A 271 14.73 27.80 9.02
CA GLY A 271 13.61 28.49 8.40
C GLY A 271 12.57 28.94 9.43
N THR A 272 12.37 30.26 9.51
CA THR A 272 11.53 30.89 10.53
C THR A 272 10.05 30.88 10.16
N GLN A 273 9.22 30.47 11.10
CA GLN A 273 7.79 30.20 10.88
C GLN A 273 6.91 31.38 11.30
N ALA A 274 5.74 31.54 10.66
CA ALA A 274 4.76 32.60 10.97
C ALA A 274 4.42 32.70 12.47
N PHE A 275 4.38 31.57 13.17
CA PHE A 275 4.05 31.47 14.60
C PHE A 275 5.27 31.55 15.54
N ALA A 276 6.50 31.65 15.04
CA ALA A 276 7.72 31.52 15.87
C ALA A 276 7.84 32.60 16.96
N TRP A 277 7.23 33.76 16.77
CA TRP A 277 7.15 34.83 17.77
C TRP A 277 6.44 34.39 19.06
N THR A 278 5.54 33.39 19.02
CA THR A 278 4.82 32.90 20.22
C THR A 278 5.75 32.25 21.26
N CYS A 279 6.96 31.83 20.86
CA CYS A 279 8.02 31.35 21.75
C CYS A 279 9.13 32.38 22.03
N SER A 280 9.12 33.55 21.38
CA SER A 280 10.02 34.67 21.70
C SER A 280 9.75 35.19 23.11
N MET A 281 10.80 35.55 23.86
CA MET A 281 10.67 35.91 25.28
C MET A 281 11.26 37.26 25.66
N ASP A 282 12.30 37.76 24.98
CA ASP A 282 12.99 39.03 25.32
C ASP A 282 13.16 39.95 24.09
N GLY A 283 12.18 40.01 23.19
CA GLY A 283 12.25 40.70 21.89
C GLY A 283 13.25 40.07 20.89
N THR A 284 14.19 39.26 21.36
CA THR A 284 14.98 38.33 20.57
C THR A 284 14.16 37.06 20.30
N ALA A 285 14.06 36.68 19.03
CA ALA A 285 13.43 35.42 18.66
C ALA A 285 14.17 34.26 19.36
N LEU A 286 13.46 33.54 20.24
CA LEU A 286 14.01 32.35 20.91
C LEU A 286 14.06 31.18 19.94
N GLY A 287 15.12 31.19 19.13
CA GLY A 287 15.73 30.01 18.58
C GLY A 287 17.25 30.18 18.70
N PRO A 288 18.00 29.22 19.25
CA PRO A 288 19.40 29.11 18.84
C PRO A 288 19.39 29.00 17.31
N GLN A 289 20.12 29.86 16.60
CA GLN A 289 20.02 30.06 15.15
C GLN A 289 20.32 28.79 14.31
N ASP A 290 20.76 27.70 14.95
CA ASP A 290 21.27 26.48 14.33
C ASP A 290 20.52 25.17 14.70
N SER A 291 19.45 25.19 15.51
CA SER A 291 18.85 23.94 16.05
C SER A 291 17.56 23.47 15.37
N CYS A 292 17.65 22.36 14.64
CA CYS A 292 16.50 21.67 14.04
C CYS A 292 15.61 20.94 15.05
N ASP A 293 15.99 20.88 16.33
CA ASP A 293 15.38 19.98 17.32
C ASP A 293 14.36 20.70 18.24
N LEU A 294 14.23 22.03 18.13
CA LEU A 294 13.50 22.89 19.08
C LEU A 294 12.44 23.81 18.42
N PRO A 295 11.59 23.35 17.48
CA PRO A 295 10.55 24.22 16.92
C PRO A 295 9.50 24.54 17.99
N CYS A 296 8.93 25.74 17.90
CA CYS A 296 7.99 26.27 18.87
C CYS A 296 6.78 25.32 19.05
N ASP A 297 6.23 24.78 17.96
CA ASP A 297 5.08 23.85 17.94
C ASP A 297 5.39 22.42 18.42
N ASP A 298 6.58 22.17 18.97
CA ASP A 298 6.86 20.91 19.65
C ASP A 298 6.19 20.87 21.04
N PRO A 299 5.45 19.80 21.39
CA PRO A 299 4.76 19.71 22.68
C PRO A 299 5.64 19.80 23.93
N GLN A 300 6.96 19.55 23.82
CA GLN A 300 7.89 19.74 24.93
C GLN A 300 8.34 21.20 25.05
N ILE A 301 8.60 21.86 23.92
CA ILE A 301 9.07 23.24 23.85
C ILE A 301 7.94 24.21 24.18
N LEU A 302 6.72 23.97 23.68
CA LEU A 302 5.53 24.71 24.10
C LEU A 302 5.34 24.62 25.63
N LYS A 303 5.44 23.44 26.24
CA LYS A 303 5.33 23.31 27.72
C LYS A 303 6.43 24.06 28.47
N GLN A 304 7.68 23.99 28.00
CA GLN A 304 8.78 24.71 28.62
C GLN A 304 8.57 26.23 28.52
N THR A 305 8.22 26.72 27.34
CA THR A 305 8.05 28.15 27.09
C THR A 305 6.79 28.72 27.77
N LEU A 306 5.72 27.94 27.91
CA LEU A 306 4.53 28.28 28.71
C LEU A 306 4.82 28.38 30.22
N SER A 307 5.80 27.63 30.74
CA SER A 307 6.13 27.62 32.18
C SER A 307 6.87 28.88 32.68
N ASN A 308 7.29 29.77 31.77
CA ASN A 308 8.01 30.99 32.11
C ASN A 308 7.05 32.21 32.12
N SER A 309 7.13 33.01 33.18
CA SER A 309 6.27 34.17 33.46
C SER A 309 6.63 35.45 32.69
N THR A 310 7.81 35.55 32.06
CA THR A 310 8.27 36.78 31.36
C THR A 310 8.17 36.63 29.84
N TRP A 311 6.95 36.56 29.31
CA TRP A 311 6.73 36.48 27.85
C TRP A 311 6.71 37.89 27.23
N ALA A 312 7.78 38.28 26.54
CA ALA A 312 7.91 39.59 25.90
C ALA A 312 8.38 39.47 24.42
N PRO A 313 7.55 38.92 23.51
CA PRO A 313 7.98 38.54 22.16
C PRO A 313 8.36 39.73 21.26
N LEU A 314 7.92 40.94 21.60
CA LEU A 314 8.17 42.19 20.88
C LEU A 314 8.87 43.26 21.78
N GLY A 315 9.46 42.85 22.90
CA GLY A 315 10.21 43.71 23.84
C GLY A 315 9.52 43.89 25.20
N PRO A 316 8.31 44.48 25.28
CA PRO A 316 7.55 44.60 26.53
C PRO A 316 6.89 43.27 26.98
N PRO A 317 6.87 42.94 28.29
CA PRO A 317 6.14 41.79 28.82
C PRO A 317 4.63 41.91 28.61
N VAL A 318 4.03 40.83 28.09
CA VAL A 318 2.62 40.77 27.70
C VAL A 318 1.79 40.18 28.83
N GLN A 319 0.74 40.91 29.23
CA GLN A 319 -0.19 40.50 30.27
C GLN A 319 -1.33 39.63 29.73
N TYR A 320 -1.86 40.02 28.58
CA TYR A 320 -2.95 39.36 27.87
C TYR A 320 -2.92 39.75 26.39
N CYS A 321 -3.64 39.01 25.56
CA CYS A 321 -3.82 39.33 24.15
C CYS A 321 -5.27 39.68 23.87
N LEU A 322 -5.49 40.57 22.92
CA LEU A 322 -6.78 40.79 22.27
C LEU A 322 -6.68 40.29 20.84
N ALA A 323 -7.18 39.08 20.60
CA ALA A 323 -7.13 38.41 19.31
C ALA A 323 -8.38 38.73 18.48
N GLN A 324 -8.20 39.03 17.20
CA GLN A 324 -9.30 39.21 16.25
C GLN A 324 -9.83 37.83 15.84
N PRO A 325 -11.05 37.44 16.23
CA PRO A 325 -11.60 36.13 15.87
C PRO A 325 -11.90 36.08 14.38
N THR A 326 -11.63 34.94 13.75
CA THR A 326 -12.04 34.65 12.38
C THR A 326 -12.88 33.38 12.31
N GLN A 327 -13.60 33.23 11.21
CA GLN A 327 -14.29 31.98 10.88
C GLN A 327 -13.32 31.07 10.12
N GLU A 328 -13.03 29.88 10.63
CA GLU A 328 -12.30 28.85 9.87
C GLU A 328 -13.09 28.58 8.59
N GLN A 329 -12.49 28.88 7.44
CA GLN A 329 -13.09 28.54 6.15
C GLN A 329 -12.48 27.24 5.65
N CYS A 330 -13.32 26.23 5.48
CA CYS A 330 -12.93 24.98 4.85
C CYS A 330 -13.96 24.59 3.80
N SER A 331 -13.53 23.77 2.85
CA SER A 331 -14.39 23.35 1.75
C SER A 331 -14.08 21.92 1.32
N LEU A 332 -15.13 21.11 1.20
CA LEU A 332 -15.04 19.82 0.51
C LEU A 332 -15.11 20.08 -1.00
N ARG A 333 -14.01 19.83 -1.71
CA ARG A 333 -13.87 20.05 -3.14
C ARG A 333 -14.09 18.76 -3.92
N PHE A 334 -14.60 18.90 -5.14
CA PHE A 334 -14.81 17.80 -6.08
C PHE A 334 -14.21 18.13 -7.45
N SER A 335 -13.33 17.26 -7.95
CA SER A 335 -12.73 17.40 -9.28
C SER A 335 -13.64 16.78 -10.33
N MET A 336 -14.26 17.63 -11.14
CA MET A 336 -15.16 17.21 -12.23
C MET A 336 -14.41 16.37 -13.28
N ASP A 337 -13.19 16.75 -13.63
CA ASP A 337 -12.38 16.06 -14.65
C ASP A 337 -12.02 14.62 -14.21
N ILE A 338 -11.60 14.46 -12.95
CA ILE A 338 -11.30 13.14 -12.37
C ILE A 338 -12.59 12.30 -12.27
N ALA A 339 -13.71 12.91 -11.88
CA ALA A 339 -14.99 12.21 -11.80
C ALA A 339 -15.50 11.74 -13.18
N ILE A 340 -15.38 12.57 -14.22
CA ILE A 340 -15.68 12.19 -15.61
C ILE A 340 -14.79 11.03 -16.05
N LEU A 341 -13.48 11.08 -15.78
CA LEU A 341 -12.56 10.00 -16.07
C LEU A 341 -12.97 8.69 -15.40
N VAL A 342 -13.31 8.72 -14.11
CA VAL A 342 -13.78 7.54 -13.36
C VAL A 342 -15.08 6.97 -13.94
N VAL A 343 -16.05 7.82 -14.31
CA VAL A 343 -17.30 7.40 -14.97
C VAL A 343 -17.02 6.72 -16.31
N VAL A 344 -16.15 7.29 -17.15
CA VAL A 344 -15.76 6.70 -18.45
C VAL A 344 -15.05 5.36 -18.26
N LEU A 345 -14.10 5.27 -17.33
CA LEU A 345 -13.39 4.02 -17.02
C LEU A 345 -14.35 2.94 -16.50
N ASN A 346 -15.33 3.30 -15.68
CA ASN A 346 -16.37 2.39 -15.20
C ASN A 346 -17.31 1.92 -16.31
N PHE A 347 -17.70 2.80 -17.24
CA PHE A 347 -18.49 2.43 -18.40
C PHE A 347 -17.74 1.47 -19.34
N VAL A 348 -16.47 1.74 -19.62
CA VAL A 348 -15.60 0.82 -20.38
C VAL A 348 -15.50 -0.54 -19.67
N LYS A 349 -15.28 -0.56 -18.35
CA LYS A 349 -15.26 -1.80 -17.55
C LYS A 349 -16.56 -2.59 -17.68
N LEU A 350 -17.72 -1.94 -17.56
CA LEU A 350 -19.03 -2.57 -17.68
C LEU A 350 -19.20 -3.25 -19.05
N ILE A 351 -18.85 -2.55 -20.15
CA ILE A 351 -18.87 -3.14 -21.50
C ILE A 351 -17.92 -4.34 -21.58
N MET A 352 -16.67 -4.22 -21.09
CA MET A 352 -15.70 -5.32 -21.15
C MET A 352 -16.15 -6.55 -20.33
N MET A 353 -16.77 -6.35 -19.16
CA MET A 353 -17.33 -7.44 -18.35
C MET A 353 -18.52 -8.11 -19.04
N GLY A 354 -19.43 -7.33 -19.65
CA GLY A 354 -20.55 -7.83 -20.44
C GLY A 354 -20.08 -8.65 -21.66
N LEU A 355 -19.14 -8.11 -22.45
CA LEU A 355 -18.54 -8.82 -23.58
C LEU A 355 -17.84 -10.11 -23.14
N THR A 356 -17.16 -10.10 -21.99
CA THR A 356 -16.53 -11.29 -21.40
C THR A 356 -17.55 -12.39 -21.09
N ALA A 357 -18.69 -12.04 -20.47
CA ALA A 357 -19.72 -13.00 -20.11
C ALA A 357 -20.51 -13.55 -21.33
N LEU A 358 -20.71 -12.73 -22.38
CA LEU A 358 -21.63 -13.03 -23.48
C LEU A 358 -20.95 -13.50 -24.77
N THR A 359 -19.72 -13.06 -25.07
CA THR A 359 -19.14 -13.17 -26.42
C THR A 359 -17.70 -13.72 -26.48
N ALA A 360 -16.98 -13.77 -25.35
CA ALA A 360 -15.56 -14.15 -25.34
C ALA A 360 -15.29 -15.64 -25.66
N PHE A 361 -16.29 -16.52 -25.53
CA PHE A 361 -16.17 -17.96 -25.68
C PHE A 361 -17.32 -18.55 -26.50
N LYS A 362 -17.03 -19.61 -27.27
CA LYS A 362 -18.06 -20.41 -27.95
C LYS A 362 -18.73 -21.34 -26.93
N ARG A 363 -20.05 -21.53 -27.01
CA ARG A 363 -20.77 -22.49 -26.13
C ARG A 363 -20.22 -23.92 -26.23
N SER A 364 -19.71 -24.31 -27.40
CA SER A 364 -19.13 -25.63 -27.68
C SER A 364 -17.66 -25.80 -27.26
N ASP A 365 -16.98 -24.74 -26.81
CA ASP A 365 -15.56 -24.76 -26.43
C ASP A 365 -15.35 -23.79 -25.25
N PRO A 366 -15.84 -24.14 -24.05
CA PRO A 366 -15.76 -23.28 -22.87
C PRO A 366 -14.33 -23.15 -22.32
N PRO A 367 -14.04 -22.10 -21.52
CA PRO A 367 -12.74 -21.94 -20.88
C PRO A 367 -12.51 -22.96 -19.77
N LEU A 368 -11.27 -23.44 -19.66
CA LEU A 368 -10.81 -24.33 -18.57
C LEU A 368 -10.35 -23.47 -17.38
N LEU A 369 -11.30 -23.10 -16.52
CA LEU A 369 -11.12 -22.13 -15.43
C LEU A 369 -10.63 -22.73 -14.11
N THR A 370 -10.81 -24.03 -13.92
CA THR A 370 -10.32 -24.79 -12.78
C THR A 370 -9.50 -25.97 -13.27
N MET A 371 -8.68 -26.53 -12.38
CA MET A 371 -8.03 -27.82 -12.66
C MET A 371 -9.06 -28.95 -12.85
N GLY A 372 -10.24 -28.88 -12.24
CA GLY A 372 -11.30 -29.87 -12.44
C GLY A 372 -11.93 -29.82 -13.84
N ASP A 373 -12.12 -28.63 -14.42
CA ASP A 373 -12.62 -28.48 -15.80
C ASP A 373 -11.68 -29.19 -16.78
N ALA A 374 -10.36 -29.01 -16.59
CA ALA A 374 -9.35 -29.62 -17.43
C ALA A 374 -9.31 -31.14 -17.27
N VAL A 375 -9.29 -31.65 -16.04
CA VAL A 375 -9.29 -33.11 -15.78
C VAL A 375 -10.56 -33.76 -16.33
N ALA A 376 -11.74 -33.14 -16.20
CA ALA A 376 -12.97 -33.65 -16.83
C ALA A 376 -12.82 -33.74 -18.35
N SER A 377 -12.38 -32.65 -18.98
CA SER A 377 -12.21 -32.58 -20.44
C SER A 377 -11.14 -33.53 -21.00
N PHE A 378 -10.06 -33.81 -20.24
CA PHE A 378 -9.04 -34.79 -20.61
C PHE A 378 -9.50 -36.25 -20.37
N LEU A 379 -10.37 -36.51 -19.40
CA LEU A 379 -10.93 -37.85 -19.17
C LEU A 379 -12.00 -38.22 -20.20
N GLU A 380 -12.77 -37.24 -20.68
CA GLU A 380 -13.77 -37.42 -21.75
C GLU A 380 -13.11 -37.52 -23.13
N ASN A 381 -12.10 -36.70 -23.39
CA ASN A 381 -11.34 -36.70 -24.64
C ASN A 381 -9.83 -36.74 -24.33
N PRO A 382 -9.22 -37.93 -24.20
CA PRO A 382 -7.79 -38.09 -23.90
C PRO A 382 -6.87 -37.40 -24.91
N ASP A 383 -5.85 -36.71 -24.40
CA ASP A 383 -4.86 -35.98 -25.19
C ASP A 383 -3.78 -36.91 -25.75
N SER A 384 -3.80 -37.16 -27.05
CA SER A 384 -2.89 -38.08 -27.73
C SER A 384 -1.41 -37.75 -27.56
N VAL A 385 -1.05 -36.46 -27.35
CA VAL A 385 0.33 -36.02 -27.19
C VAL A 385 0.94 -36.48 -25.86
N SER A 386 0.12 -36.67 -24.83
CA SER A 386 0.58 -37.03 -23.48
C SER A 386 0.45 -38.52 -23.14
N LYS A 387 0.11 -39.37 -24.13
CA LYS A 387 -0.05 -40.82 -23.92
C LYS A 387 1.27 -41.45 -23.45
N GLY A 388 1.18 -42.26 -22.39
CA GLY A 388 2.34 -42.93 -21.78
C GLY A 388 3.17 -42.07 -20.81
N MET A 389 2.68 -40.89 -20.40
CA MET A 389 3.44 -39.93 -19.57
C MET A 389 2.87 -39.75 -18.15
N SER A 390 2.16 -40.73 -17.57
CA SER A 390 1.31 -40.60 -16.36
C SER A 390 1.91 -39.82 -15.17
N LEU A 391 3.22 -39.96 -14.90
CA LEU A 391 3.93 -39.32 -13.79
C LEU A 391 4.66 -38.01 -14.16
N LEU A 392 4.30 -37.37 -15.27
CA LEU A 392 4.93 -36.16 -15.79
C LEU A 392 4.68 -34.93 -14.89
N SER A 393 5.76 -34.36 -14.35
CA SER A 393 5.71 -33.13 -13.54
C SER A 393 5.88 -31.86 -14.37
N ALA A 394 5.28 -30.76 -13.92
CA ALA A 394 5.42 -29.46 -14.57
C ALA A 394 6.86 -28.92 -14.59
N SER A 395 7.73 -29.36 -13.67
CA SER A 395 9.16 -29.04 -13.68
C SER A 395 9.91 -29.82 -14.77
N LYS A 396 9.61 -31.11 -14.98
CA LYS A 396 10.19 -31.92 -16.07
C LYS A 396 9.84 -31.31 -17.44
N ILE A 397 8.56 -30.94 -17.65
CA ILE A 397 8.12 -30.26 -18.90
C ILE A 397 8.87 -28.94 -19.11
N LYS A 398 9.02 -28.11 -18.07
CA LYS A 398 9.76 -26.83 -18.18
C LYS A 398 11.25 -27.02 -18.52
N LYS A 399 11.87 -28.13 -18.11
CA LYS A 399 13.28 -28.43 -18.41
C LYS A 399 13.48 -28.97 -19.83
N LEU A 400 12.63 -29.88 -20.30
CA LEU A 400 12.75 -30.45 -21.66
C LEU A 400 12.19 -29.54 -22.76
N GLY A 401 11.20 -28.69 -22.47
CA GLY A 401 10.65 -27.75 -23.45
C GLY A 401 10.15 -28.45 -24.71
N ARG A 402 10.58 -27.97 -25.89
CA ARG A 402 10.20 -28.56 -27.18
C ARG A 402 10.82 -29.94 -27.45
N ALA A 403 11.92 -30.29 -26.80
CA ALA A 403 12.56 -31.61 -26.98
C ALA A 403 11.70 -32.76 -26.44
N LEU A 404 10.72 -32.46 -25.56
CA LEU A 404 9.79 -33.45 -25.00
C LEU A 404 8.98 -34.19 -26.07
N LEU A 405 8.75 -33.60 -27.26
CA LEU A 405 8.06 -34.28 -28.37
C LEU A 405 8.93 -35.28 -29.15
N HIS A 406 10.25 -35.11 -29.12
CA HIS A 406 11.20 -35.96 -29.87
C HIS A 406 11.94 -36.97 -28.98
N ASP A 407 11.92 -36.78 -27.67
CA ASP A 407 12.61 -37.64 -26.72
C ASP A 407 11.77 -38.87 -26.32
N GLN A 408 12.05 -40.03 -26.93
CA GLN A 408 11.51 -41.33 -26.50
C GLN A 408 11.86 -41.66 -25.03
N ALA A 409 12.92 -41.09 -24.44
CA ALA A 409 13.20 -41.29 -23.02
C ALA A 409 12.19 -40.57 -22.10
N SER A 410 11.40 -39.63 -22.63
CA SER A 410 10.31 -38.98 -21.88
C SER A 410 9.13 -39.93 -21.61
N GLN A 411 8.97 -40.98 -22.42
CA GLN A 411 7.98 -42.07 -22.30
C GLN A 411 8.45 -43.24 -21.41
N ARG A 412 9.69 -43.20 -20.87
CA ARG A 412 10.17 -44.27 -19.98
C ARG A 412 9.46 -44.24 -18.62
N THR A 413 9.12 -45.43 -18.12
CA THR A 413 8.58 -45.68 -16.79
C THR A 413 9.38 -44.92 -15.74
N THR A 414 8.75 -43.92 -15.13
CA THR A 414 9.44 -43.05 -14.16
C THR A 414 9.22 -43.63 -12.77
N LEU A 415 10.27 -44.19 -12.15
CA LEU A 415 10.21 -44.69 -10.78
C LEU A 415 9.71 -43.59 -9.83
N TYR A 416 8.55 -43.81 -9.20
CA TYR A 416 7.99 -42.90 -8.19
C TYR A 416 8.84 -43.00 -6.92
N PRO A 417 9.61 -41.96 -6.53
CA PRO A 417 10.59 -42.09 -5.46
C PRO A 417 9.99 -42.07 -4.05
N GLY A 418 8.68 -41.85 -3.92
CA GLY A 418 7.88 -41.97 -2.68
C GLY A 418 8.15 -40.97 -1.54
N LYS A 419 9.41 -40.59 -1.31
CA LYS A 419 9.91 -40.21 0.01
C LYS A 419 9.87 -38.71 0.37
N ALA A 420 9.58 -37.81 -0.58
CA ALA A 420 9.67 -36.35 -0.34
C ALA A 420 8.33 -35.61 -0.51
N ARG A 421 7.60 -35.38 0.60
CA ARG A 421 6.45 -34.45 0.65
C ARG A 421 6.92 -33.03 0.34
N GLN A 422 6.60 -32.50 -0.84
CA GLN A 422 7.07 -31.19 -1.27
C GLN A 422 6.38 -30.03 -0.51
N ARG A 423 7.07 -28.88 -0.42
CA ARG A 423 6.53 -27.63 0.17
C ARG A 423 5.60 -26.91 -0.82
N TRP A 424 4.63 -26.16 -0.33
CA TRP A 424 3.68 -25.41 -1.17
C TRP A 424 4.36 -24.43 -2.14
N SER A 425 5.50 -23.84 -1.75
CA SER A 425 6.30 -22.95 -2.60
C SER A 425 6.76 -23.59 -3.91
N LYS A 426 6.90 -24.92 -3.99
CA LYS A 426 7.26 -25.66 -5.21
C LYS A 426 6.13 -25.70 -6.26
N ALA A 427 4.89 -25.40 -5.88
CA ALA A 427 3.79 -25.24 -6.83
C ALA A 427 3.89 -23.96 -7.67
N VAL A 428 4.65 -22.97 -7.20
CA VAL A 428 4.76 -21.65 -7.81
C VAL A 428 6.08 -21.57 -8.61
N SER A 429 6.07 -20.86 -9.74
CA SER A 429 7.29 -20.67 -10.53
C SER A 429 8.24 -19.68 -9.86
N VAL A 430 9.55 -19.89 -10.03
CA VAL A 430 10.60 -18.97 -9.54
C VAL A 430 10.36 -17.54 -10.05
N ARG A 431 9.91 -17.37 -11.30
CA ARG A 431 9.55 -16.04 -11.84
C ARG A 431 8.38 -15.37 -11.10
N ARG A 432 7.35 -16.12 -10.68
CA ARG A 432 6.23 -15.56 -9.90
C ARG A 432 6.69 -15.18 -8.49
N TRP A 433 7.51 -16.02 -7.84
CA TRP A 433 8.19 -15.68 -6.58
C TRP A 433 9.03 -14.42 -6.73
N ALA A 434 9.93 -14.36 -7.72
CA ALA A 434 10.83 -13.22 -7.94
C ALA A 434 10.06 -11.92 -8.15
N ILE A 435 9.04 -11.89 -9.03
CA ILE A 435 8.25 -10.67 -9.28
C ILE A 435 7.48 -10.25 -8.00
N CYS A 436 6.85 -11.20 -7.31
CA CYS A 436 6.11 -10.89 -6.07
C CYS A 436 7.04 -10.36 -4.97
N LEU A 437 8.22 -10.98 -4.79
CA LEU A 437 9.21 -10.57 -3.79
C LEU A 437 9.87 -9.24 -4.15
N LEU A 438 10.20 -8.99 -5.43
CA LEU A 438 10.76 -7.72 -5.88
C LEU A 438 9.76 -6.57 -5.70
N LEU A 439 8.47 -6.79 -5.95
CA LEU A 439 7.43 -5.78 -5.68
C LEU A 439 7.25 -5.54 -4.16
N TYR A 440 7.27 -6.59 -3.34
CA TYR A 440 7.16 -6.43 -1.88
C TYR A 440 8.38 -5.73 -1.29
N ILE A 441 9.59 -6.17 -1.65
CA ILE A 441 10.84 -5.56 -1.19
C ILE A 441 10.93 -4.13 -1.71
N GLY A 442 10.71 -3.90 -3.01
CA GLY A 442 10.73 -2.56 -3.59
C GLY A 442 9.72 -1.61 -2.95
N GLY A 443 8.47 -2.07 -2.73
CA GLY A 443 7.43 -1.27 -2.07
C GLY A 443 7.72 -0.99 -0.60
N LEU A 444 8.17 -1.99 0.17
CA LEU A 444 8.53 -1.82 1.58
C LEU A 444 9.80 -0.95 1.74
N THR A 445 10.82 -1.14 0.91
CA THR A 445 12.02 -0.29 0.89
C THR A 445 11.67 1.13 0.48
N ALA A 446 10.85 1.35 -0.55
CA ALA A 446 10.40 2.68 -0.92
C ALA A 446 9.63 3.37 0.22
N ALA A 447 8.70 2.66 0.88
CA ALA A 447 7.97 3.19 2.03
C ALA A 447 8.89 3.46 3.24
N ALA A 448 9.86 2.60 3.52
CA ALA A 448 10.80 2.76 4.63
C ALA A 448 11.84 3.88 4.38
N VAL A 449 12.33 4.02 3.15
CA VAL A 449 13.21 5.13 2.75
C VAL A 449 12.43 6.45 2.77
N PHE A 450 11.19 6.45 2.27
CA PHE A 450 10.31 7.62 2.32
C PHE A 450 10.01 8.03 3.78
N LEU A 451 9.66 7.08 4.64
CA LEU A 451 9.47 7.32 6.08
C LEU A 451 10.76 7.83 6.74
N GLY A 452 11.90 7.21 6.43
CA GLY A 452 13.20 7.63 6.98
C GLY A 452 13.56 9.06 6.59
N ARG A 453 13.46 9.39 5.29
CA ARG A 453 13.70 10.76 4.80
C ARG A 453 12.70 11.76 5.38
N GLY A 454 11.42 11.38 5.50
CA GLY A 454 10.40 12.18 6.17
C GLY A 454 10.76 12.47 7.63
N ILE A 455 11.03 11.44 8.43
CA ILE A 455 11.43 11.59 9.84
C ILE A 455 12.70 12.43 10.01
N THR A 456 13.69 12.33 9.11
CA THR A 456 14.87 13.21 9.14
C THR A 456 14.57 14.65 8.75
N ALA A 457 13.60 14.88 7.87
CA ALA A 457 13.16 16.21 7.44
C ALA A 457 12.18 16.88 8.43
N ILE A 458 11.50 16.11 9.29
CA ILE A 458 10.72 16.66 10.40
C ILE A 458 11.65 17.42 11.34
N VAL A 459 11.34 18.71 11.52
CA VAL A 459 11.88 19.60 12.56
C VAL A 459 11.24 19.21 13.90
N GLY A 460 12.03 19.22 14.98
CA GLY A 460 11.60 18.92 16.36
C GLY A 460 11.57 17.44 16.75
N SER A 461 10.85 17.13 17.83
CA SER A 461 10.84 15.78 18.43
C SER A 461 10.38 14.72 17.44
N ARG A 462 11.29 13.78 17.14
CA ARG A 462 11.03 12.58 16.32
C ARG A 462 10.50 11.40 17.13
N SER A 463 10.09 11.64 18.38
CA SER A 463 9.55 10.61 19.28
C SER A 463 8.21 10.07 18.78
N LEU A 464 7.91 8.79 19.07
CA LEU A 464 6.64 8.18 18.63
C LEU A 464 5.40 8.94 19.15
N SER A 465 5.49 9.57 20.33
CA SER A 465 4.41 10.41 20.86
C SER A 465 4.20 11.68 20.03
N SER A 466 5.29 12.32 19.57
CA SER A 466 5.22 13.51 18.69
C SER A 466 4.64 13.16 17.32
N LEU A 467 5.11 12.04 16.73
CA LEU A 467 4.56 11.51 15.48
C LEU A 467 3.07 11.12 15.59
N TRP A 468 2.61 10.72 16.78
CA TRP A 468 1.21 10.45 17.06
C TRP A 468 0.39 11.74 17.22
N SER A 469 0.93 12.80 17.85
CA SER A 469 0.22 14.08 18.03
C SER A 469 0.01 14.85 16.73
N ILE A 470 0.85 14.64 15.69
CA ILE A 470 0.60 15.16 14.33
C ILE A 470 -0.71 14.58 13.76
N GLY A 471 -1.03 13.32 14.10
CA GLY A 471 -2.26 12.65 13.71
C GLY A 471 -2.19 11.81 12.43
N LEU A 472 -3.30 11.12 12.15
CA LEU A 472 -3.46 10.22 11.01
C LEU A 472 -4.24 10.93 9.89
N GLY A 473 -3.60 11.09 8.73
CA GLY A 473 -4.18 11.75 7.56
C GLY A 473 -4.53 13.23 7.78
N THR A 474 -3.76 13.92 8.61
CA THR A 474 -3.96 15.33 9.02
C THR A 474 -2.84 16.21 8.43
N PRO A 475 -3.16 17.36 7.81
CA PRO A 475 -2.15 18.29 7.32
C PRO A 475 -1.41 18.96 8.50
N SER A 476 -0.09 19.08 8.39
CA SER A 476 0.78 19.77 9.35
C SER A 476 1.99 20.30 8.61
N GLY A 477 2.49 21.50 8.96
CA GLY A 477 3.70 22.09 8.37
C GLY A 477 4.89 21.14 8.40
N ARG A 478 5.08 20.48 9.55
CA ARG A 478 6.15 19.50 9.81
C ARG A 478 6.13 18.29 8.85
N THR A 479 5.01 18.01 8.18
CA THR A 479 4.85 16.87 7.27
C THR A 479 4.32 17.25 5.88
N LEU A 480 4.54 18.49 5.44
CA LEU A 480 4.41 18.87 4.03
C LEU A 480 5.61 18.33 3.24
N MET A 481 5.37 17.93 1.99
CA MET A 481 6.45 17.78 1.01
C MET A 481 6.87 19.17 0.53
N GLN A 482 8.08 19.57 0.92
CA GLN A 482 8.79 20.67 0.28
C GLN A 482 9.19 20.22 -1.13
N ASN A 483 8.79 20.99 -2.13
CA ASN A 483 9.26 20.90 -3.50
C ASN A 483 9.61 22.31 -3.95
N ASP A 484 10.64 22.48 -4.78
CA ASP A 484 10.94 23.78 -5.43
C ASP A 484 9.79 24.27 -6.33
N ALA A 485 8.80 23.41 -6.57
CA ALA A 485 7.55 23.68 -7.29
C ALA A 485 6.58 24.67 -6.58
N VAL A 486 7.02 25.41 -5.55
CA VAL A 486 6.22 26.51 -4.95
C VAL A 486 5.92 27.61 -5.98
N GLU A 487 6.74 27.77 -7.03
CA GLU A 487 6.42 28.65 -8.17
C GLU A 487 5.26 28.14 -9.05
N GLN A 488 4.89 26.86 -9.00
CA GLN A 488 3.87 26.29 -9.89
C GLN A 488 2.46 26.39 -9.29
N SER A 489 1.81 27.53 -9.52
CA SER A 489 0.39 27.70 -9.22
C SER A 489 -0.52 26.92 -10.21
N GLY A 490 -1.68 26.44 -9.72
CA GLY A 490 -2.80 26.02 -10.56
C GLY A 490 -2.86 24.52 -10.95
N LYS A 491 -3.60 24.24 -12.05
CA LYS A 491 -4.06 22.89 -12.43
C LYS A 491 -2.93 21.86 -12.60
N THR A 492 -1.77 22.29 -13.10
CA THR A 492 -0.62 21.40 -13.34
C THR A 492 -0.04 20.87 -12.03
N ALA A 493 0.15 21.72 -11.02
CA ALA A 493 0.67 21.32 -9.71
C ALA A 493 -0.31 20.45 -8.93
N LEU A 494 -1.62 20.71 -9.07
CA LEU A 494 -2.66 19.82 -8.54
C LEU A 494 -2.58 18.43 -9.19
N MET A 495 -2.50 18.35 -10.52
CA MET A 495 -2.38 17.05 -11.21
C MET A 495 -1.08 16.30 -10.87
N ALA A 496 0.04 17.00 -10.73
CA ALA A 496 1.30 16.42 -10.29
C ALA A 496 1.20 15.84 -8.86
N SER A 497 0.63 16.60 -7.92
CA SER A 497 0.39 16.17 -6.54
C SER A 497 -0.57 14.98 -6.46
N VAL A 498 -1.64 15.00 -7.27
CA VAL A 498 -2.60 13.88 -7.40
C VAL A 498 -1.91 12.60 -7.87
N VAL A 499 -1.06 12.67 -8.90
CA VAL A 499 -0.31 11.49 -9.37
C VAL A 499 0.65 11.01 -8.28
N LEU A 500 1.44 11.91 -7.67
CA LEU A 500 2.42 11.57 -6.65
C LEU A 500 1.80 10.86 -5.44
N ALA A 501 0.71 11.42 -4.88
CA ALA A 501 0.00 10.83 -3.74
C ALA A 501 -0.58 9.43 -4.04
N ASN A 502 -0.84 9.11 -5.32
CA ASN A 502 -1.47 7.85 -5.71
C ASN A 502 -0.54 6.82 -6.38
N ILE A 503 0.75 7.13 -6.60
CA ILE A 503 1.75 6.12 -7.01
C ILE A 503 1.73 4.87 -6.08
N PRO A 504 1.63 4.98 -4.75
CA PRO A 504 1.51 3.82 -3.87
C PRO A 504 0.30 2.93 -4.19
N GLN A 505 -0.83 3.53 -4.59
CA GLN A 505 -2.06 2.82 -4.93
C GLN A 505 -1.87 1.90 -6.13
N LEU A 506 -1.12 2.36 -7.14
CA LEU A 506 -0.76 1.57 -8.32
C LEU A 506 0.10 0.35 -7.94
N ILE A 507 1.10 0.53 -7.06
CA ILE A 507 1.98 -0.53 -6.57
C ILE A 507 1.15 -1.57 -5.78
N LEU A 508 0.25 -1.12 -4.90
CA LEU A 508 -0.65 -1.98 -4.14
C LEU A 508 -1.57 -2.82 -5.04
N SER A 509 -2.10 -2.26 -6.13
CA SER A 509 -2.90 -3.03 -7.10
C SER A 509 -2.09 -4.15 -7.78
N LEU A 510 -0.82 -3.89 -8.13
CA LEU A 510 0.09 -4.90 -8.70
C LEU A 510 0.48 -5.98 -7.68
N LEU A 511 0.68 -5.58 -6.42
CA LEU A 511 0.90 -6.49 -5.29
C LEU A 511 -0.31 -7.41 -5.07
N TYR A 512 -1.54 -6.88 -5.10
CA TYR A 512 -2.76 -7.68 -5.02
C TYR A 512 -2.80 -8.77 -6.12
N PHE A 513 -2.56 -8.42 -7.39
CA PHE A 513 -2.59 -9.40 -8.48
C PHE A 513 -1.54 -10.51 -8.31
N THR A 514 -0.32 -10.14 -7.93
CA THR A 514 0.76 -11.12 -7.74
C THR A 514 0.50 -12.01 -6.53
N TYR A 515 0.14 -11.45 -5.38
CA TYR A 515 -0.18 -12.17 -4.14
C TYR A 515 -1.38 -13.12 -4.29
N ASN A 516 -2.46 -12.65 -4.95
CA ASN A 516 -3.60 -13.48 -5.35
C ASN A 516 -3.16 -14.66 -6.24
N GLY A 517 -2.27 -14.40 -7.21
CA GLY A 517 -1.67 -15.42 -8.06
C GLY A 517 -0.85 -16.47 -7.28
N MET A 518 -0.09 -16.05 -6.26
CA MET A 518 0.70 -16.96 -5.40
C MET A 518 -0.19 -17.98 -4.69
N PHE A 519 -1.20 -17.49 -3.95
CA PHE A 519 -2.14 -18.35 -3.23
C PHE A 519 -2.95 -19.24 -4.16
N THR A 520 -3.39 -18.72 -5.30
CA THR A 520 -4.12 -19.52 -6.30
C THR A 520 -3.30 -20.70 -6.81
N CYS A 521 -1.99 -20.52 -7.08
CA CYS A 521 -1.09 -21.60 -7.47
C CYS A 521 -0.92 -22.67 -6.37
N MET A 522 -0.67 -22.24 -5.12
CA MET A 522 -0.45 -23.15 -3.99
C MET A 522 -1.70 -23.97 -3.68
N LEU A 523 -2.87 -23.34 -3.72
CA LEU A 523 -4.15 -23.98 -3.43
C LEU A 523 -4.64 -24.87 -4.59
N LEU A 524 -4.32 -24.56 -5.85
CA LEU A 524 -4.50 -25.47 -6.98
C LEU A 524 -3.70 -26.76 -6.78
N ALA A 525 -2.39 -26.66 -6.48
CA ALA A 525 -1.56 -27.84 -6.22
C ALA A 525 -2.02 -28.61 -4.97
N SER A 526 -2.52 -27.93 -3.94
CA SER A 526 -3.12 -28.59 -2.76
C SER A 526 -4.41 -29.34 -3.12
N GLU A 527 -5.25 -28.77 -3.99
CA GLU A 527 -6.45 -29.44 -4.48
C GLU A 527 -6.11 -30.67 -5.32
N TRP A 528 -5.11 -30.56 -6.21
CA TRP A 528 -4.55 -31.66 -7.01
C TRP A 528 -4.06 -32.79 -6.12
N ASN A 529 -3.15 -32.47 -5.17
CA ASN A 529 -2.57 -33.45 -4.25
C ASN A 529 -3.63 -34.18 -3.42
N SER A 530 -4.71 -33.51 -3.02
CA SER A 530 -5.77 -34.12 -2.21
C SER A 530 -6.59 -35.22 -2.94
N TYR A 531 -6.52 -35.34 -4.26
CA TYR A 531 -7.08 -36.50 -5.00
C TYR A 531 -6.21 -37.76 -4.85
N SER A 532 -4.94 -37.67 -4.43
CA SER A 532 -4.13 -38.88 -4.13
C SER A 532 -4.50 -39.52 -2.77
N VAL A 533 -5.03 -38.73 -1.85
CA VAL A 533 -5.35 -39.15 -0.47
C VAL A 533 -6.70 -39.85 -0.38
N ARG A 534 -7.74 -39.30 -1.05
CA ARG A 534 -9.12 -39.81 -0.95
C ARG A 534 -9.87 -39.62 -2.26
N ARG A 535 -10.80 -40.54 -2.52
CA ARG A 535 -11.79 -40.42 -3.59
C ARG A 535 -12.64 -39.15 -3.41
N LYS A 536 -12.80 -38.36 -4.47
CA LYS A 536 -13.71 -37.19 -4.50
C LYS A 536 -14.05 -36.80 -5.94
N GLY A 537 -15.29 -36.36 -6.16
CA GLY A 537 -15.70 -35.76 -7.43
C GLY A 537 -14.96 -34.45 -7.73
N LEU A 538 -14.81 -34.16 -9.02
CA LEU A 538 -14.13 -32.97 -9.54
C LEU A 538 -14.84 -31.67 -9.14
N ARG A 539 -14.06 -30.60 -8.94
CA ARG A 539 -14.61 -29.25 -8.77
C ARG A 539 -14.50 -28.48 -10.08
N ILE A 540 -15.64 -28.20 -10.69
CA ILE A 540 -15.77 -27.56 -12.00
C ILE A 540 -16.34 -26.14 -11.89
N SER A 541 -16.12 -25.32 -12.92
CA SER A 541 -16.62 -23.95 -13.04
C SER A 541 -18.01 -23.83 -13.68
N SER A 542 -18.49 -24.90 -14.32
CA SER A 542 -19.86 -24.99 -14.86
C SER A 542 -20.92 -25.05 -13.76
N SER A 543 -22.13 -24.56 -14.05
CA SER A 543 -23.33 -24.82 -13.24
C SER A 543 -23.92 -26.20 -13.45
N GLN A 544 -23.73 -26.77 -14.63
CA GLN A 544 -24.20 -28.11 -14.96
C GLN A 544 -23.20 -29.09 -14.37
N ARG A 545 -23.58 -29.72 -13.25
CA ARG A 545 -22.81 -30.78 -12.59
C ARG A 545 -23.38 -32.11 -13.03
N GLU A 546 -22.50 -33.06 -13.30
CA GLU A 546 -22.89 -34.41 -13.68
C GLU A 546 -22.28 -35.42 -12.69
N GLY A 547 -23.06 -36.45 -12.34
CA GLY A 547 -22.69 -37.42 -11.29
C GLY A 547 -22.30 -36.75 -9.96
N VAL A 548 -21.10 -37.07 -9.43
CA VAL A 548 -20.61 -36.55 -8.15
C VAL A 548 -19.77 -35.28 -8.25
N GLN A 549 -19.78 -34.61 -9.41
CA GLN A 549 -19.09 -33.33 -9.61
C GLN A 549 -19.62 -32.23 -8.67
N ARG A 550 -18.74 -31.29 -8.32
CA ARG A 550 -19.00 -30.22 -7.35
C ARG A 550 -18.86 -28.87 -8.03
N SER A 551 -19.85 -28.00 -7.89
CA SER A 551 -19.63 -26.56 -8.08
C SER A 551 -19.30 -25.94 -6.72
N GLY A 552 -18.34 -25.02 -6.66
CA GLY A 552 -18.08 -24.20 -5.48
C GLY A 552 -17.98 -22.73 -5.88
N TYR A 553 -16.94 -22.07 -5.38
CA TYR A 553 -16.39 -20.88 -6.00
C TYR A 553 -15.96 -21.22 -7.45
N TYR A 554 -16.35 -20.39 -8.42
CA TYR A 554 -16.25 -20.69 -9.86
C TYR A 554 -14.83 -20.59 -10.44
N LEU A 555 -13.94 -19.82 -9.80
CA LEU A 555 -12.51 -19.77 -10.12
C LEU A 555 -11.72 -20.70 -9.20
N GLN A 556 -10.39 -20.62 -9.20
CA GLN A 556 -9.55 -21.56 -8.47
C GLN A 556 -9.30 -21.19 -6.99
N LEU A 557 -9.53 -19.94 -6.57
CA LEU A 557 -9.26 -19.48 -5.20
C LEU A 557 -10.49 -19.60 -4.27
N PRO A 558 -10.41 -20.29 -3.12
CA PRO A 558 -11.53 -20.43 -2.18
C PRO A 558 -11.83 -19.14 -1.40
N PHE A 559 -13.10 -18.89 -1.07
CA PHE A 559 -13.53 -17.69 -0.32
C PHE A 559 -12.82 -17.47 1.02
N ARG A 560 -12.52 -18.53 1.77
CA ARG A 560 -11.73 -18.47 3.02
C ARG A 560 -10.31 -17.90 2.87
N PHE A 561 -9.79 -17.82 1.64
CA PHE A 561 -8.54 -17.14 1.32
C PHE A 561 -8.78 -15.83 0.54
N SER A 562 -9.74 -15.80 -0.39
CA SER A 562 -10.00 -14.59 -1.17
C SER A 562 -10.57 -13.44 -0.33
N VAL A 563 -11.48 -13.71 0.63
CA VAL A 563 -12.09 -12.66 1.45
C VAL A 563 -11.06 -11.98 2.36
N PRO A 564 -10.26 -12.70 3.18
CA PRO A 564 -9.20 -12.06 3.98
C PRO A 564 -8.18 -11.31 3.13
N LEU A 565 -7.80 -11.86 1.96
CA LEU A 565 -6.86 -11.23 1.03
C LEU A 565 -7.42 -9.91 0.46
N THR A 566 -8.70 -9.89 0.06
CA THR A 566 -9.37 -8.68 -0.41
C THR A 566 -9.54 -7.65 0.72
N MET A 567 -9.88 -8.06 1.94
CA MET A 567 -9.97 -7.14 3.09
C MET A 567 -8.62 -6.53 3.46
N ALA A 568 -7.55 -7.33 3.46
CA ALA A 568 -6.20 -6.82 3.69
C ALA A 568 -5.73 -5.88 2.57
N SER A 569 -6.11 -6.14 1.32
CA SER A 569 -5.86 -5.23 0.19
C SER A 569 -6.60 -3.90 0.35
N LEU A 570 -7.87 -3.93 0.74
CA LEU A 570 -8.66 -2.72 1.02
C LEU A 570 -8.04 -1.90 2.15
N LEU A 571 -7.61 -2.56 3.23
CA LEU A 571 -6.97 -1.91 4.37
C LEU A 571 -5.62 -1.27 3.97
N LEU A 572 -4.80 -1.93 3.16
CA LEU A 572 -3.58 -1.34 2.61
C LEU A 572 -3.86 -0.11 1.73
N HIS A 573 -4.84 -0.18 0.82
CA HIS A 573 -5.21 0.93 -0.05
C HIS A 573 -5.69 2.16 0.76
N TRP A 574 -6.51 1.93 1.79
CA TRP A 574 -6.96 2.98 2.70
C TRP A 574 -5.82 3.55 3.56
N LEU A 575 -4.99 2.71 4.19
CA LEU A 575 -3.83 3.20 4.95
C LEU A 575 -2.86 3.99 4.07
N ALA A 576 -2.66 3.60 2.81
CA ALA A 576 -1.85 4.34 1.85
C ALA A 576 -2.46 5.72 1.50
N SER A 577 -3.78 5.86 1.40
CA SER A 577 -4.42 7.17 1.18
C SER A 577 -4.34 8.10 2.41
N GLN A 578 -4.09 7.54 3.59
CA GLN A 578 -3.78 8.31 4.80
C GLN A 578 -2.27 8.52 5.01
N SER A 579 -1.43 7.82 4.24
CA SER A 579 0.04 7.89 4.33
C SER A 579 0.63 9.03 3.51
N ILE A 580 0.09 9.27 2.31
CA ILE A 580 0.40 10.43 1.45
C ILE A 580 -0.93 10.92 0.88
N PHE A 581 -1.20 12.22 1.00
CA PHE A 581 -2.47 12.84 0.61
C PHE A 581 -2.22 14.24 0.04
N VAL A 582 -3.13 14.74 -0.80
CA VAL A 582 -3.04 16.11 -1.34
C VAL A 582 -3.45 17.10 -0.25
N VAL A 583 -2.67 18.18 -0.12
CA VAL A 583 -2.93 19.33 0.74
C VAL A 583 -3.21 20.53 -0.16
N ASN A 584 -4.32 21.22 0.09
CA ASN A 584 -4.74 22.42 -0.61
C ASN A 584 -5.09 23.47 0.45
N VAL A 585 -4.36 24.59 0.47
CA VAL A 585 -4.59 25.70 1.41
C VAL A 585 -4.63 27.02 0.64
N SER A 586 -5.69 27.80 0.83
CA SER A 586 -5.79 29.18 0.33
C SER A 586 -5.32 30.16 1.41
N MET A 587 -4.46 31.11 1.07
CA MET A 587 -3.96 32.10 2.03
C MET A 587 -4.78 33.39 1.95
N LEU A 588 -5.18 33.90 3.11
CA LEU A 588 -5.80 35.21 3.30
C LEU A 588 -4.77 36.17 3.89
N ASP A 589 -4.79 37.44 3.50
CA ASP A 589 -3.94 38.47 4.10
C ASP A 589 -4.45 38.92 5.48
N TYR A 590 -3.72 39.87 6.08
CA TYR A 590 -4.08 40.50 7.35
C TYR A 590 -5.37 41.35 7.29
N THR A 591 -5.91 41.67 6.11
CA THR A 591 -7.25 42.27 5.94
C THR A 591 -8.35 41.21 5.83
N GLY A 592 -8.01 40.00 5.39
CA GLY A 592 -8.90 38.90 5.05
C GLY A 592 -9.23 38.77 3.57
N ALA A 593 -8.56 39.53 2.70
CA ALA A 593 -8.64 39.36 1.27
C ALA A 593 -7.82 38.12 0.83
N PRO A 594 -8.25 37.39 -0.21
CA PRO A 594 -7.42 36.36 -0.84
C PRO A 594 -6.15 36.97 -1.44
N ILE A 595 -4.99 36.41 -1.11
CA ILE A 595 -3.72 36.86 -1.65
C ILE A 595 -3.61 36.45 -3.12
N ALA A 596 -3.38 37.42 -4.01
CA ALA A 596 -3.09 37.15 -5.42
C ALA A 596 -1.71 36.49 -5.57
N SER A 597 -1.60 35.49 -6.45
CA SER A 597 -0.35 34.76 -6.70
C SER A 597 0.70 35.61 -7.45
N LEU A 598 1.37 36.51 -6.74
CA LEU A 598 2.48 37.33 -7.24
C LEU A 598 3.84 36.71 -6.88
N PRO A 599 4.90 36.95 -7.67
CA PRO A 599 6.26 36.47 -7.34
C PRO A 599 6.66 36.85 -5.91
N GLY A 600 7.09 35.86 -5.12
CA GLY A 600 7.44 36.05 -3.70
C GLY A 600 6.28 35.91 -2.71
N THR A 601 5.03 35.73 -3.16
CA THR A 601 3.85 35.52 -2.29
C THR A 601 3.17 34.17 -2.54
N VAL A 602 2.81 33.47 -1.48
CA VAL A 602 2.12 32.16 -1.57
C VAL A 602 0.61 32.37 -1.40
N GLY A 603 -0.08 32.82 -2.45
CA GLY A 603 -1.54 33.01 -2.40
C GLY A 603 -2.35 31.71 -2.26
N HIS A 604 -1.84 30.61 -2.83
CA HIS A 604 -2.50 29.31 -2.81
C HIS A 604 -1.49 28.16 -2.85
N LEU A 605 -1.47 27.34 -1.79
CA LEU A 605 -0.59 26.19 -1.65
C LEU A 605 -1.27 24.91 -2.17
N VAL A 606 -0.64 24.20 -3.11
CA VAL A 606 -0.99 22.83 -3.48
C VAL A 606 0.25 21.95 -3.41
N THR A 607 0.26 20.98 -2.49
CA THR A 607 1.36 20.02 -2.34
C THR A 607 0.82 18.68 -1.84
N CYS A 608 1.70 17.74 -1.51
CA CYS A 608 1.38 16.53 -0.79
C CYS A 608 1.77 16.66 0.69
N GLY A 609 0.88 16.27 1.59
CA GLY A 609 1.21 15.97 2.98
C GLY A 609 1.49 14.47 3.15
N TYR A 610 2.22 14.11 4.21
CA TYR A 610 2.40 12.72 4.61
C TYR A 610 2.14 12.51 6.11
N SER A 611 1.82 11.27 6.50
CA SER A 611 1.58 10.89 7.90
C SER A 611 2.51 9.74 8.30
N PRO A 612 3.55 10.02 9.12
CA PRO A 612 4.50 9.00 9.58
C PRO A 612 3.82 7.77 10.20
N ILE A 613 2.77 7.98 11.01
CA ILE A 613 2.08 6.89 11.69
C ILE A 613 1.27 6.00 10.72
N ALA A 614 0.64 6.57 9.70
CA ALA A 614 -0.05 5.80 8.66
C ALA A 614 0.95 5.00 7.81
N ILE A 615 2.13 5.55 7.52
CA ILE A 615 3.21 4.84 6.82
C ILE A 615 3.72 3.67 7.66
N ILE A 616 3.93 3.87 8.98
CA ILE A 616 4.31 2.79 9.91
C ILE A 616 3.28 1.67 9.88
N PHE A 617 1.98 1.96 10.00
CA PHE A 617 0.93 0.93 9.92
C PHE A 617 0.89 0.23 8.55
N THR A 618 1.10 0.96 7.45
CA THR A 618 1.19 0.40 6.09
C THR A 618 2.36 -0.56 5.96
N ILE A 619 3.54 -0.19 6.45
CA ILE A 619 4.74 -1.05 6.50
C ILE A 619 4.48 -2.28 7.38
N SER A 620 3.94 -2.12 8.59
CA SER A 620 3.65 -3.22 9.50
C SER A 620 2.69 -4.25 8.89
N LEU A 621 1.62 -3.80 8.24
CA LEU A 621 0.68 -4.68 7.54
C LEU A 621 1.33 -5.36 6.32
N GLY A 622 2.14 -4.63 5.56
CA GLY A 622 2.92 -5.20 4.45
C GLY A 622 3.89 -6.29 4.89
N VAL A 623 4.63 -6.08 5.98
CA VAL A 623 5.55 -7.04 6.61
C VAL A 623 4.79 -8.28 7.11
N LEU A 624 3.63 -8.09 7.74
CA LEU A 624 2.76 -9.20 8.17
C LEU A 624 2.32 -10.05 6.99
N LEU A 625 1.86 -9.44 5.89
CA LEU A 625 1.36 -10.16 4.72
C LEU A 625 2.47 -10.94 3.98
N ILE A 626 3.68 -10.39 3.85
CA ILE A 626 4.79 -11.17 3.30
C ILE A 626 5.20 -12.31 4.24
N GLY A 627 5.19 -12.10 5.56
CA GLY A 627 5.38 -13.15 6.57
C GLY A 627 4.37 -14.29 6.42
N VAL A 628 3.09 -13.98 6.26
CA VAL A 628 2.02 -14.96 5.98
C VAL A 628 2.27 -15.73 4.68
N LEU A 629 2.63 -15.05 3.59
CA LEU A 629 2.93 -15.70 2.31
C LEU A 629 4.13 -16.65 2.40
N LEU A 630 5.21 -16.24 3.07
CA LEU A 630 6.40 -17.07 3.29
C LEU A 630 6.08 -18.26 4.23
N GLY A 631 5.30 -18.03 5.28
CA GLY A 631 4.84 -19.07 6.21
C GLY A 631 4.04 -20.17 5.51
N PHE A 632 3.02 -19.80 4.72
CA PHE A 632 2.29 -20.78 3.90
C PHE A 632 3.17 -21.43 2.83
N GLY A 633 3.99 -20.66 2.12
CA GLY A 633 4.83 -21.19 1.04
C GLY A 633 5.89 -22.19 1.52
N PHE A 634 6.63 -21.87 2.57
CA PHE A 634 7.78 -22.65 3.02
C PHE A 634 7.51 -23.54 4.24
N GLY A 635 6.50 -23.23 5.05
CA GLY A 635 6.06 -24.05 6.18
C GLY A 635 5.12 -25.18 5.78
N ALA A 636 4.13 -24.93 4.92
CA ALA A 636 3.15 -25.95 4.53
C ALA A 636 3.74 -26.98 3.55
N ARG A 637 3.41 -28.26 3.76
CA ARG A 637 3.79 -29.39 2.90
C ARG A 637 2.55 -30.06 2.31
N PHE A 638 2.70 -30.67 1.15
CA PHE A 638 1.68 -31.54 0.56
C PHE A 638 1.57 -32.86 1.35
N ARG A 639 0.40 -33.51 1.28
CA ARG A 639 0.11 -34.71 2.08
C ARG A 639 0.84 -35.95 1.57
N THR A 640 1.10 -36.02 0.26
CA THR A 640 1.78 -37.14 -0.41
C THR A 640 2.93 -36.64 -1.28
N GLY A 641 3.80 -37.55 -1.72
CA GLY A 641 4.88 -37.26 -2.67
C GLY A 641 4.45 -37.13 -4.14
N MET A 642 3.14 -37.13 -4.44
CA MET A 642 2.60 -37.10 -5.80
C MET A 642 3.22 -35.95 -6.64
N PRO A 643 3.62 -36.21 -7.91
CA PRO A 643 4.11 -35.16 -8.80
C PRO A 643 3.18 -33.96 -8.90
N ILE A 644 3.75 -32.76 -8.79
CA ILE A 644 3.00 -31.51 -8.92
C ILE A 644 2.77 -31.20 -10.41
N ALA A 645 1.53 -31.37 -10.87
CA ALA A 645 1.07 -30.84 -12.15
C ALA A 645 0.97 -29.30 -12.12
N GLY A 646 0.62 -28.71 -10.96
CA GLY A 646 0.45 -27.26 -10.83
C GLY A 646 -0.57 -26.75 -11.85
N SER A 647 -0.34 -25.58 -12.44
CA SER A 647 -1.17 -25.05 -13.53
C SER A 647 -0.92 -25.69 -14.91
N CYS A 648 -0.06 -26.72 -15.05
CA CYS A 648 0.40 -27.17 -16.36
C CYS A 648 -0.60 -28.11 -17.07
N SER A 649 -1.18 -27.64 -18.19
CA SER A 649 -2.14 -28.42 -18.99
C SER A 649 -1.63 -29.81 -19.38
N LEU A 650 -0.39 -29.90 -19.87
CA LEU A 650 0.21 -31.16 -20.35
C LEU A 650 0.51 -32.15 -19.21
N ALA A 651 0.84 -31.65 -18.01
CA ALA A 651 1.00 -32.50 -16.83
C ALA A 651 -0.36 -33.01 -16.29
N MET A 652 -1.41 -32.21 -16.38
CA MET A 652 -2.77 -32.65 -16.06
C MET A 652 -3.24 -33.72 -17.06
N ALA A 653 -3.09 -33.45 -18.35
CA ALA A 653 -3.50 -34.34 -19.44
C ALA A 653 -2.83 -35.72 -19.36
N ALA A 654 -1.52 -35.75 -19.10
CA ALA A 654 -0.75 -36.98 -18.97
C ALA A 654 -1.28 -37.92 -17.87
N ALA A 655 -1.82 -37.38 -16.78
CA ALA A 655 -2.39 -38.17 -15.69
C ALA A 655 -3.83 -38.66 -15.96
N CYS A 656 -4.46 -38.27 -17.08
CA CYS A 656 -5.86 -38.58 -17.42
C CYS A 656 -6.02 -39.73 -18.42
N HIS A 657 -4.94 -40.45 -18.76
CA HIS A 657 -5.02 -41.62 -19.64
C HIS A 657 -5.52 -42.85 -18.88
N SER A 658 -6.71 -43.35 -19.24
CA SER A 658 -7.16 -44.68 -18.81
C SER A 658 -6.33 -45.77 -19.52
N ARG A 659 -6.20 -46.94 -18.90
CA ARG A 659 -5.53 -48.08 -19.54
C ARG A 659 -6.48 -48.68 -20.58
N ASP A 660 -6.05 -48.72 -21.84
CA ASP A 660 -6.79 -49.34 -22.93
C ASP A 660 -7.08 -50.82 -22.59
N GLY A 661 -8.32 -51.15 -22.21
CA GLY A 661 -8.73 -52.51 -21.84
C GLY A 661 -10.06 -52.62 -21.07
N ASP A 662 -10.28 -51.78 -20.07
CA ASP A 662 -11.42 -51.97 -19.13
C ASP A 662 -12.81 -51.61 -19.73
N SER A 663 -12.85 -51.01 -20.92
CA SER A 663 -14.09 -50.80 -21.69
C SER A 663 -14.47 -51.99 -22.59
N ALA A 664 -13.63 -53.03 -22.66
CA ALA A 664 -13.79 -54.14 -23.62
C ALA A 664 -13.80 -55.54 -22.97
N VAL A 665 -13.45 -55.68 -21.68
CA VAL A 665 -13.35 -56.99 -21.00
C VAL A 665 -14.17 -57.01 -19.71
N ALA A 666 -15.49 -56.87 -19.87
CA ALA A 666 -16.41 -57.67 -19.07
C ALA A 666 -16.52 -59.04 -19.77
N GLU A 667 -15.50 -59.88 -19.58
CA GLU A 667 -15.51 -61.25 -20.11
C GLU A 667 -16.66 -62.01 -19.46
N VAL A 668 -17.72 -62.22 -20.24
CA VAL A 668 -18.85 -63.08 -19.87
C VAL A 668 -18.36 -64.51 -19.98
N HIS A 669 -17.69 -64.98 -18.93
CA HIS A 669 -17.49 -66.41 -18.75
C HIS A 669 -18.75 -67.03 -18.13
N ASP A 670 -19.47 -67.71 -19.02
CA ASP A 670 -20.39 -68.81 -18.79
C ASP A 670 -21.88 -68.53 -18.45
N GLY A 671 -22.74 -69.23 -19.21
CA GLY A 671 -24.06 -69.72 -18.80
C GLY A 671 -25.13 -68.80 -18.22
N GLY A 672 -25.84 -68.02 -19.07
CA GLY A 672 -27.30 -67.88 -18.92
C GLY A 672 -27.92 -66.48 -18.84
N LYS A 673 -28.89 -66.24 -19.74
CA LYS A 673 -29.87 -65.12 -19.80
C LYS A 673 -29.31 -63.69 -19.90
N MET A 674 -29.58 -63.05 -21.05
CA MET A 674 -29.49 -61.60 -21.23
C MET A 674 -30.36 -60.84 -20.21
N PRO A 675 -29.82 -59.84 -19.51
CA PRO A 675 -30.59 -58.74 -18.93
C PRO A 675 -30.74 -57.63 -19.99
N THR A 676 -31.97 -57.37 -20.44
CA THR A 676 -32.28 -56.28 -21.38
C THR A 676 -32.32 -54.92 -20.68
N SER A 677 -31.15 -54.41 -20.27
CA SER A 677 -30.92 -52.98 -20.02
C SER A 677 -29.42 -52.66 -19.96
N ALA A 678 -28.82 -52.38 -21.11
CA ALA A 678 -27.46 -51.84 -21.18
C ALA A 678 -27.46 -50.39 -20.65
N SER A 679 -27.27 -50.23 -19.34
CA SER A 679 -27.04 -48.91 -18.75
C SER A 679 -25.71 -48.37 -19.26
N THR A 680 -25.76 -47.22 -19.95
CA THR A 680 -24.56 -46.55 -20.44
C THR A 680 -23.62 -46.28 -19.26
N PRO A 681 -22.35 -46.74 -19.29
CA PRO A 681 -21.46 -46.56 -18.16
C PRO A 681 -21.22 -45.08 -17.90
N VAL A 682 -21.46 -44.65 -16.65
CA VAL A 682 -21.30 -43.25 -16.21
C VAL A 682 -19.86 -42.80 -16.47
N PRO A 683 -19.62 -41.70 -17.22
CA PRO A 683 -18.27 -41.23 -17.56
C PRO A 683 -17.36 -41.07 -16.33
N ILE A 684 -16.07 -41.38 -16.49
CA ILE A 684 -15.09 -41.34 -15.39
C ILE A 684 -14.98 -39.91 -14.80
N SER A 685 -15.16 -38.86 -15.62
CA SER A 685 -15.20 -37.45 -15.18
C SER A 685 -16.35 -37.12 -14.21
N GLN A 686 -17.40 -37.94 -14.17
CA GLN A 686 -18.57 -37.82 -13.31
C GLN A 686 -18.48 -38.70 -12.04
N GLN A 687 -17.46 -39.56 -11.94
CA GLN A 687 -17.23 -40.48 -10.83
C GLN A 687 -16.27 -39.91 -9.76
N PRO A 688 -16.22 -40.49 -8.53
CA PRO A 688 -15.34 -40.00 -7.47
C PRO A 688 -13.88 -40.45 -7.69
N LEU A 689 -13.05 -39.56 -8.25
CA LEU A 689 -11.67 -39.83 -8.65
C LEU A 689 -10.67 -39.94 -7.49
N ARG A 690 -9.66 -40.80 -7.68
CA ARG A 690 -8.44 -40.89 -6.88
C ARG A 690 -7.24 -41.13 -7.80
N TRP A 691 -6.10 -40.47 -7.53
CA TRP A 691 -4.86 -40.70 -8.27
C TRP A 691 -4.10 -41.95 -7.79
N GLY A 692 -3.48 -42.68 -8.72
CA GLY A 692 -2.61 -43.83 -8.43
C GLY A 692 -3.34 -45.10 -8.00
N GLU A 693 -4.64 -45.21 -8.30
CA GLU A 693 -5.42 -46.41 -8.07
C GLU A 693 -5.44 -47.29 -9.33
N ILE A 694 -4.98 -48.53 -9.21
CA ILE A 694 -5.02 -49.52 -10.28
C ILE A 694 -6.38 -50.23 -10.23
N PRO A 695 -7.23 -50.14 -11.28
CA PRO A 695 -8.50 -50.87 -11.33
C PRO A 695 -8.30 -52.37 -11.11
N GLY A 696 -9.23 -53.00 -10.38
CA GLY A 696 -9.20 -54.43 -10.07
C GLY A 696 -8.22 -54.86 -8.95
N TYR A 697 -7.22 -54.05 -8.58
CA TYR A 697 -6.25 -54.42 -7.54
C TYR A 697 -6.79 -54.27 -6.11
N TYR A 698 -7.77 -53.38 -5.90
CA TYR A 698 -8.56 -53.28 -4.67
C TYR A 698 -9.96 -53.86 -4.91
N ARG A 699 -10.16 -55.14 -4.58
CA ARG A 699 -11.47 -55.82 -4.67
C ARG A 699 -12.45 -55.27 -3.61
N ARG A 700 -13.74 -55.29 -3.94
CA ARG A 700 -14.89 -54.65 -3.26
C ARG A 700 -15.24 -55.21 -1.85
N ASN A 701 -14.27 -55.51 -0.99
CA ASN A 701 -14.53 -56.17 0.31
C ASN A 701 -14.59 -55.20 1.52
N ASP A 702 -14.16 -53.95 1.39
CA ASP A 702 -14.25 -52.95 2.49
C ASP A 702 -15.62 -52.27 2.61
N VAL A 703 -16.68 -52.87 2.04
CA VAL A 703 -18.09 -52.42 2.19
C VAL A 703 -18.95 -53.54 2.77
N SER A 704 -18.44 -54.19 3.82
CA SER A 704 -19.26 -54.96 4.76
C SER A 704 -18.63 -54.94 6.16
N SER A 705 -18.87 -53.87 6.93
CA SER A 705 -18.64 -53.87 8.38
C SER A 705 -19.76 -54.63 9.10
N THR A 706 -19.98 -55.88 8.71
CA THR A 706 -20.76 -56.84 9.48
C THR A 706 -20.01 -57.06 10.79
N ARG A 707 -20.59 -56.66 11.92
CA ARG A 707 -20.03 -56.91 13.26
C ARG A 707 -19.71 -58.40 13.42
N PRO A 708 -18.48 -58.80 13.76
CA PRO A 708 -18.21 -60.16 14.23
C PRO A 708 -18.78 -60.28 15.65
N SER A 709 -19.89 -60.99 15.79
CA SER A 709 -20.36 -61.48 17.08
C SER A 709 -19.45 -62.62 17.54
N LEU A 710 -18.52 -62.33 18.44
CA LEU A 710 -17.72 -63.33 19.14
C LEU A 710 -18.23 -63.43 20.58
N MET A 711 -18.92 -64.53 20.90
CA MET A 711 -19.12 -64.93 22.29
C MET A 711 -19.26 -66.45 22.43
N ASN A 712 -18.85 -66.93 23.62
CA ASN A 712 -18.81 -68.30 24.13
C ASN A 712 -17.66 -69.18 23.59
N GLY A 713 -16.79 -69.77 24.42
CA GLY A 713 -16.51 -69.54 25.85
C GLY A 713 -16.29 -70.81 26.67
N GLU A 714 -15.49 -70.70 27.75
CA GLU A 714 -15.38 -71.56 28.96
C GLU A 714 -14.20 -71.02 29.80
N LYS A 715 -14.15 -71.03 31.15
CA LYS A 715 -15.17 -71.24 32.20
C LYS A 715 -14.57 -70.83 33.57
N SER A 716 -15.23 -69.97 34.36
CA SER A 716 -15.31 -70.09 35.84
C SER A 716 -16.20 -69.00 36.51
N THR A 717 -17.08 -69.50 37.37
CA THR A 717 -18.14 -68.92 38.24
C THR A 717 -17.64 -68.07 39.43
N PRO A 718 -18.52 -67.42 40.26
CA PRO A 718 -19.99 -67.19 40.16
C PRO A 718 -20.51 -65.75 40.50
N THR A 719 -21.78 -65.51 40.15
CA THR A 719 -22.70 -64.39 40.51
C THR A 719 -23.36 -64.59 41.92
N PRO A 720 -24.21 -63.69 42.50
CA PRO A 720 -25.48 -63.10 41.98
C PRO A 720 -25.70 -61.58 42.33
N VAL A 721 -26.77 -60.82 42.00
CA VAL A 721 -28.25 -61.02 42.16
C VAL A 721 -29.10 -60.09 41.23
N VAL A 722 -30.05 -60.68 40.46
CA VAL A 722 -31.46 -60.27 40.08
C VAL A 722 -31.77 -58.82 39.58
N ARG A 723 -32.20 -58.57 38.31
CA ARG A 723 -33.56 -58.64 37.65
C ARG A 723 -34.56 -57.54 38.13
N SER A 724 -35.49 -56.94 37.35
CA SER A 724 -36.24 -57.25 36.08
C SER A 724 -36.66 -55.93 35.37
N LEU A 725 -36.80 -55.77 34.04
CA LEU A 725 -37.79 -56.27 33.04
C LEU A 725 -39.25 -55.73 33.16
N SER A 726 -39.70 -54.85 32.24
CA SER A 726 -40.85 -55.04 31.29
C SER A 726 -41.40 -53.76 30.61
N ASP A 727 -41.60 -53.82 29.29
CA ASP A 727 -42.68 -53.31 28.39
C ASP A 727 -43.20 -51.85 28.34
N GLY A 728 -43.54 -51.40 27.12
CA GLY A 728 -44.56 -50.35 26.86
C GLY A 728 -44.20 -49.22 25.87
N ALA A 729 -44.86 -49.18 24.72
CA ALA A 729 -45.00 -48.01 23.81
C ALA A 729 -46.46 -47.46 23.94
N PRO A 730 -46.92 -46.37 23.26
CA PRO A 730 -46.32 -45.58 22.17
C PRO A 730 -46.59 -44.04 22.22
N SER A 731 -46.56 -43.39 21.05
CA SER A 731 -47.36 -42.23 20.57
C SER A 731 -47.04 -40.78 21.01
N ASP A 732 -46.67 -40.01 19.97
CA ASP A 732 -47.32 -38.78 19.46
C ASP A 732 -46.84 -37.35 19.78
N SER A 733 -46.85 -36.60 18.65
CA SER A 733 -47.14 -35.17 18.44
C SER A 733 -46.21 -34.09 19.01
N ASP A 734 -45.75 -33.22 18.09
CA ASP A 734 -46.00 -31.76 18.02
C ASP A 734 -45.75 -30.88 19.27
N SER A 735 -45.39 -29.60 19.15
CA SER A 735 -44.88 -28.73 18.08
C SER A 735 -44.43 -27.43 18.76
N ASP A 736 -43.73 -26.54 18.03
CA ASP A 736 -43.67 -25.09 18.34
C ASP A 736 -42.99 -24.70 19.68
N SER A 737 -42.59 -23.46 19.95
CA SER A 737 -42.19 -22.34 19.09
C SER A 737 -41.32 -21.38 19.92
N ASP A 738 -40.44 -20.64 19.25
CA ASP A 738 -40.00 -19.26 19.54
C ASP A 738 -40.10 -18.69 20.97
N SER A 739 -38.95 -18.23 21.48
CA SER A 739 -38.61 -16.78 21.58
C SER A 739 -37.82 -16.37 22.84
N ASN A 740 -36.89 -15.44 22.60
CA ASN A 740 -36.42 -14.34 23.46
C ASN A 740 -36.17 -14.55 24.97
N VAL A 741 -34.93 -14.29 25.37
CA VAL A 741 -34.63 -13.61 26.64
C VAL A 741 -33.62 -12.50 26.37
N ASP A 742 -33.96 -11.28 26.80
CA ASP A 742 -33.07 -10.12 26.83
C ASP A 742 -32.59 -9.85 28.29
N ALA A 743 -31.61 -8.98 28.45
CA ALA A 743 -30.74 -8.82 29.62
C ALA A 743 -31.40 -8.62 31.02
N SER A 744 -30.71 -9.06 32.10
CA SER A 744 -29.94 -8.17 33.03
C SER A 744 -29.86 -8.57 34.53
N LEU A 745 -28.80 -8.08 35.21
CA LEU A 745 -28.59 -7.82 36.67
C LEU A 745 -28.34 -8.95 37.72
N LEU A 746 -27.12 -8.94 38.30
CA LEU A 746 -26.68 -8.78 39.73
C LEU A 746 -27.50 -9.40 40.91
N PRO A 747 -26.91 -9.77 42.11
CA PRO A 747 -26.00 -8.89 42.90
C PRO A 747 -25.00 -9.48 43.97
N ARG A 748 -24.11 -8.60 44.52
CA ARG A 748 -23.56 -8.50 45.92
C ARG A 748 -22.75 -9.69 46.56
N SER A 749 -21.86 -9.53 47.57
CA SER A 749 -21.17 -8.38 48.23
C SER A 749 -20.11 -8.79 49.29
N GLN A 750 -19.02 -7.99 49.46
CA GLN A 750 -18.27 -7.62 50.71
C GLN A 750 -17.73 -8.71 51.69
N THR A 751 -16.52 -8.62 52.28
CA THR A 751 -16.13 -7.71 53.41
C THR A 751 -14.58 -7.51 53.61
N ARG A 752 -14.19 -6.64 54.57
CA ARG A 752 -12.83 -6.16 55.04
C ARG A 752 -12.81 -6.29 56.61
N PRO A 753 -11.97 -5.64 57.47
CA PRO A 753 -10.58 -5.10 57.45
C PRO A 753 -9.72 -5.38 58.75
N THR A 754 -8.45 -4.90 58.85
CA THR A 754 -7.70 -4.22 59.99
C THR A 754 -6.14 -4.29 59.76
N ALA A 755 -5.33 -3.21 59.73
CA ALA A 755 -4.70 -2.35 60.79
C ALA A 755 -3.43 -3.01 61.45
N ILE A 756 -2.25 -2.39 61.74
CA ILE A 756 -1.83 -1.11 62.41
C ILE A 756 -0.34 -0.70 62.06
N GLU A 757 0.01 0.61 62.26
CA GLU A 757 1.32 1.36 62.47
C GLU A 757 2.73 0.74 62.22
N GLN A 758 3.79 1.47 61.80
CA GLN A 758 4.49 2.63 62.44
C GLN A 758 5.30 3.48 61.43
N GLY A 759 5.81 4.65 61.85
CA GLY A 759 6.75 5.50 61.08
C GLY A 759 7.84 6.15 61.95
N ILE A 760 8.79 6.88 61.33
CA ILE A 760 9.76 7.81 61.97
C ILE A 760 10.26 8.81 60.90
N THR A 761 10.52 10.06 61.33
CA THR A 761 11.10 11.17 60.56
C THR A 761 12.53 11.47 61.00
N GLU A 762 13.42 11.93 60.11
CA GLU A 762 14.46 12.95 60.48
C GLU A 762 15.16 13.61 59.26
N THR A 763 15.96 14.63 59.55
CA THR A 763 16.40 15.70 58.63
C THR A 763 17.93 15.92 58.58
N ALA A 764 18.38 16.64 57.53
CA ALA A 764 19.51 17.60 57.52
C ALA A 764 20.94 17.20 57.04
N THR A 765 21.38 17.92 55.98
CA THR A 765 22.68 18.61 55.76
C THR A 765 24.06 17.90 55.65
N SER A 766 24.73 18.24 54.53
CA SER A 766 26.17 18.58 54.36
C SER A 766 27.24 17.46 54.34
N GLY A 767 28.29 17.64 53.52
CA GLY A 767 29.54 16.84 53.61
C GLY A 767 30.30 16.56 52.30
N GLN A 768 31.36 17.33 52.04
CA GLN A 768 32.23 17.31 50.85
C GLN A 768 33.08 16.03 50.57
N ARG A 769 33.40 15.83 49.26
CA ARG A 769 34.70 15.44 48.64
C ARG A 769 35.53 14.24 49.17
N LEU A 770 36.01 13.37 48.26
CA LEU A 770 37.40 13.41 47.70
C LEU A 770 37.74 12.27 46.70
N GLY A 771 38.56 12.58 45.68
CA GLY A 771 39.49 11.63 45.03
C GLY A 771 39.23 11.22 43.56
N SER A 772 40.18 11.19 42.61
CA SER A 772 41.34 12.07 42.25
C SER A 772 42.20 11.44 41.12
N ARG A 773 42.51 12.20 40.03
CA ARG A 773 43.78 12.29 39.22
C ARG A 773 43.49 12.76 37.77
N ARG A 774 44.01 13.92 37.32
CA ARG A 774 45.35 14.26 36.70
C ARG A 774 45.51 13.70 35.27
N SER A 775 45.99 14.42 34.25
CA SER A 775 46.89 15.62 34.12
C SER A 775 46.37 16.60 33.03
N SER A 776 46.59 17.93 32.98
CA SER A 776 47.82 18.79 32.91
C SER A 776 48.58 18.69 31.56
N THR A 777 49.10 19.73 30.87
CA THR A 777 49.32 21.17 31.20
C THR A 777 49.72 22.05 29.96
N THR A 778 49.42 23.37 30.00
CA THR A 778 50.15 24.57 29.44
C THR A 778 50.29 24.88 27.92
N MET A 779 50.20 26.19 27.61
CA MET A 779 50.51 26.91 26.34
C MET A 779 52.04 27.09 26.11
N PRO A 780 52.53 27.65 24.96
CA PRO A 780 52.62 29.12 24.79
C PRO A 780 52.43 29.67 23.35
N GLU A 781 52.32 31.00 23.26
CA GLU A 781 52.42 31.85 22.05
C GLU A 781 53.91 32.06 21.65
N PRO A 782 54.23 32.47 20.40
CA PRO A 782 54.73 33.85 20.20
C PRO A 782 54.37 34.51 18.84
N ALA A 783 54.71 35.80 18.70
CA ALA A 783 54.43 36.69 17.56
C ALA A 783 55.66 36.94 16.63
N VAL A 784 55.63 38.05 15.87
CA VAL A 784 56.65 38.62 14.94
C VAL A 784 56.60 38.03 13.51
N GLU A 785 56.62 38.74 12.37
CA GLU A 785 56.40 40.14 11.88
C GLU A 785 57.27 40.33 10.61
N SER A 786 56.82 41.19 9.68
CA SER A 786 57.48 41.78 8.48
C SER A 786 57.14 41.21 7.09
N ASP A 787 57.04 41.98 6.00
CA ASP A 787 56.71 43.40 5.67
C ASP A 787 56.92 43.56 4.13
N VAL A 788 56.54 44.69 3.50
CA VAL A 788 57.06 45.25 2.21
C VAL A 788 56.74 44.49 0.89
N THR A 789 56.28 45.06 -0.24
CA THR A 789 55.67 46.38 -0.64
C THR A 789 55.10 46.30 -2.09
N ASN A 790 54.10 47.14 -2.41
CA ASN A 790 53.83 47.94 -3.64
C ASN A 790 53.90 47.29 -5.06
N ALA A 791 53.17 47.76 -6.10
CA ALA A 791 52.55 49.07 -6.32
C ALA A 791 51.30 49.05 -7.26
N ASN A 792 50.40 50.05 -7.09
CA ASN A 792 49.93 51.08 -8.05
C ASN A 792 49.92 50.77 -9.57
N GLU A 793 49.01 51.28 -10.42
CA GLU A 793 48.02 52.38 -10.34
C GLU A 793 47.04 52.29 -11.55
N ASP A 794 45.84 52.89 -11.44
CA ASP A 794 45.03 53.59 -12.49
C ASP A 794 44.59 52.83 -13.79
N ASP A 795 43.55 53.21 -14.56
CA ASP A 795 42.64 54.37 -14.48
C ASP A 795 41.26 54.12 -15.16
N ASN A 796 40.24 54.83 -14.66
CA ASN A 796 39.11 55.53 -15.33
C ASN A 796 38.26 54.99 -16.54
N ASP A 797 36.94 55.03 -16.30
CA ASP A 797 35.87 55.74 -17.02
C ASP A 797 35.14 55.31 -18.33
N ASN A 798 33.81 55.17 -18.15
CA ASN A 798 32.71 55.86 -18.85
C ASN A 798 32.08 55.43 -20.20
N THR A 799 30.81 55.87 -20.32
CA THR A 799 29.85 55.89 -21.45
C THR A 799 29.13 54.56 -21.75
N ALA A 800 27.78 54.41 -21.70
CA ALA A 800 26.65 55.32 -21.96
C ALA A 800 26.51 55.63 -23.47
N ASP A 801 25.37 55.58 -24.17
CA ASP A 801 23.94 55.41 -23.84
C ASP A 801 23.16 54.83 -25.07
N ASP A 802 21.86 54.56 -24.94
CA ASP A 802 20.79 54.71 -25.97
C ASP A 802 20.83 53.89 -27.30
N GLU A 803 19.74 53.62 -28.03
CA GLU A 803 18.28 53.75 -27.81
C GLU A 803 17.53 52.75 -28.73
N ASP A 804 16.27 52.46 -28.41
CA ASP A 804 15.11 52.16 -29.28
C ASP A 804 15.13 51.21 -30.51
N GLY A 805 13.95 50.60 -30.74
CA GLY A 805 13.31 50.77 -32.06
C GLY A 805 12.70 49.58 -32.82
N ASP A 806 11.68 48.92 -32.25
CA ASP A 806 10.47 48.38 -32.94
C ASP A 806 10.62 47.44 -34.19
N GLY A 807 9.51 46.88 -34.70
CA GLY A 807 9.42 46.61 -36.16
C GLY A 807 8.98 45.22 -36.67
N THR A 808 8.07 44.52 -35.99
CA THR A 808 7.01 43.65 -36.59
C THR A 808 7.25 42.74 -37.84
N ARG A 809 6.78 41.47 -37.70
CA ARG A 809 6.13 40.60 -38.74
C ARG A 809 7.01 40.14 -39.95
N GLY A 810 6.82 38.96 -40.55
CA GLY A 810 5.80 37.91 -40.37
C GLY A 810 6.09 36.62 -41.17
N ALA A 811 5.10 35.72 -41.25
CA ALA A 811 5.23 34.30 -41.63
C ALA A 811 5.51 33.94 -43.11
N GLY A 812 6.02 32.72 -43.35
CA GLY A 812 6.03 32.01 -44.65
C GLY A 812 7.26 31.09 -44.81
N ALA A 813 7.23 29.79 -44.50
CA ALA A 813 6.59 28.65 -45.20
C ALA A 813 7.45 27.96 -46.30
N SER A 814 7.74 26.66 -46.06
CA SER A 814 7.77 25.56 -47.06
C SER A 814 9.01 25.21 -47.93
N LEU A 815 9.61 24.06 -47.59
CA LEU A 815 10.06 22.93 -48.43
C LEU A 815 11.23 23.03 -49.45
N LEU A 816 12.19 22.09 -49.23
CA LEU A 816 12.97 21.24 -50.19
C LEU A 816 14.27 21.74 -50.88
N GLN A 817 15.36 21.12 -50.41
CA GLN A 817 16.49 20.43 -51.12
C GLN A 817 16.29 19.99 -52.61
N PRO A 818 17.34 19.51 -53.36
CA PRO A 818 18.73 19.14 -52.96
C PRO A 818 19.88 19.49 -53.97
N LEU A 819 21.13 19.08 -53.63
CA LEU A 819 22.15 18.37 -54.46
C LEU A 819 23.63 18.87 -54.39
N ASP A 820 24.51 17.87 -54.43
CA ASP A 820 25.98 17.78 -54.35
C ASP A 820 26.62 17.96 -55.78
N PRO A 821 27.87 17.58 -56.19
CA PRO A 821 29.00 16.90 -55.49
C PRO A 821 30.44 17.34 -55.87
N ARG A 822 31.48 16.66 -55.31
CA ARG A 822 32.69 16.17 -56.05
C ARG A 822 33.68 15.28 -55.23
N ARG A 823 33.86 14.02 -55.69
CA ARG A 823 35.13 13.30 -56.09
C ARG A 823 36.27 13.06 -55.05
N ARG A 824 37.07 11.97 -55.06
CA ARG A 824 37.27 10.82 -56.01
C ARG A 824 38.10 9.64 -55.38
N ASP A 825 37.86 8.39 -55.86
CA ASP A 825 38.76 7.25 -56.28
C ASP A 825 40.05 6.87 -55.45
N ASP A 826 40.60 5.64 -55.35
CA ASP A 826 40.25 4.26 -55.83
C ASP A 826 41.14 3.13 -55.22
N SER A 827 40.69 1.84 -55.25
CA SER A 827 41.50 0.56 -55.25
C SER A 827 42.50 0.22 -54.09
N GLY A 828 43.08 -1.00 -53.88
CA GLY A 828 42.92 -2.34 -54.51
C GLY A 828 44.00 -3.40 -54.12
N ARG A 829 43.65 -4.36 -53.24
CA ARG A 829 44.18 -5.74 -52.93
C ARG A 829 45.55 -6.34 -53.44
N SER A 830 46.37 -6.81 -52.47
CA SER A 830 47.18 -8.08 -52.34
C SER A 830 48.45 -8.44 -53.16
N GLY A 831 49.54 -8.74 -52.42
CA GLY A 831 50.66 -9.70 -52.71
C GLY A 831 52.09 -9.19 -52.34
N ASP A 832 53.18 -9.97 -52.14
CA ASP A 832 53.44 -11.37 -51.68
C ASP A 832 54.99 -11.60 -51.41
N GLY A 833 55.40 -12.56 -50.54
CA GLY A 833 56.81 -13.05 -50.30
C GLY A 833 57.65 -12.30 -49.22
N GLU A 834 58.16 -12.93 -48.12
CA GLU A 834 59.41 -13.75 -47.93
C GLU A 834 60.73 -12.93 -48.00
N GLN A 835 61.81 -13.12 -47.19
CA GLN A 835 62.27 -14.15 -46.21
C GLN A 835 63.24 -13.44 -45.17
N ASP A 836 63.50 -13.92 -43.94
CA ASP A 836 64.73 -14.67 -43.56
C ASP A 836 64.76 -15.09 -42.04
N ASP A 837 65.24 -16.31 -41.79
CA ASP A 837 66.14 -16.83 -40.72
C ASP A 837 65.86 -16.80 -39.18
N ASP A 838 65.40 -17.97 -38.69
CA ASP A 838 66.19 -19.03 -37.98
C ASP A 838 65.95 -19.37 -36.46
N ALA A 839 66.16 -20.68 -36.17
CA ALA A 839 66.61 -21.33 -34.93
C ALA A 839 65.65 -21.79 -33.79
N THR A 840 65.20 -23.06 -33.91
CA THR A 840 65.19 -24.15 -32.88
C THR A 840 64.20 -24.27 -31.68
N ARG A 841 63.93 -25.55 -31.33
CA ARG A 841 63.18 -26.11 -30.16
C ARG A 841 64.17 -26.75 -29.12
N PRO A 842 63.76 -27.64 -28.17
CA PRO A 842 63.25 -27.51 -26.78
C PRO A 842 64.29 -28.14 -25.75
N PRO A 843 64.00 -28.91 -24.65
CA PRO A 843 62.82 -29.14 -23.77
C PRO A 843 63.12 -29.20 -22.22
N THR A 844 62.19 -29.80 -21.45
CA THR A 844 62.32 -30.60 -20.18
C THR A 844 62.50 -29.99 -18.77
N ASP A 845 61.60 -30.48 -17.90
CA ASP A 845 61.51 -30.68 -16.42
C ASP A 845 62.73 -30.51 -15.47
N ALA A 846 62.42 -30.00 -14.25
CA ALA A 846 62.79 -30.55 -12.92
C ALA A 846 62.00 -29.80 -11.81
N GLY A 847 61.16 -30.44 -10.99
CA GLY A 847 61.50 -30.95 -9.63
C GLY A 847 60.94 -30.01 -8.52
N SER A 848 60.56 -30.42 -7.30
CA SER A 848 60.51 -31.73 -6.64
C SER A 848 59.75 -31.63 -5.29
N LEU A 849 59.51 -32.77 -4.60
CA LEU A 849 59.13 -32.92 -3.16
C LEU A 849 57.68 -32.55 -2.73
N GLU A 850 57.01 -33.26 -1.81
CA GLU A 850 57.08 -34.69 -1.45
C GLU A 850 55.79 -35.14 -0.71
N ASN A 851 55.63 -36.46 -0.58
CA ASN A 851 54.48 -37.22 -0.07
C ASN A 851 53.96 -36.85 1.34
N ALA A 852 52.65 -37.09 1.60
CA ALA A 852 52.21 -38.07 2.61
C ALA A 852 50.70 -38.38 2.57
N ASP A 853 50.39 -39.67 2.77
CA ASP A 853 49.14 -40.37 2.48
C ASP A 853 47.87 -40.08 3.31
N GLN A 854 46.75 -40.35 2.61
CA GLN A 854 45.60 -41.17 3.01
C GLN A 854 45.60 -41.83 4.42
N SER A 855 44.47 -41.76 5.14
CA SER A 855 43.44 -42.82 5.09
C SER A 855 42.48 -42.90 6.30
N SER A 856 41.25 -43.33 6.00
CA SER A 856 40.37 -44.20 6.84
C SER A 856 39.52 -43.66 8.01
N ALA A 857 38.21 -44.00 7.90
CA ALA A 857 37.40 -44.72 8.91
C ALA A 857 36.64 -44.02 10.08
N ARG A 858 35.30 -44.21 10.02
CA ARG A 858 34.33 -44.58 11.09
C ARG A 858 33.88 -43.57 12.18
N ARG A 859 32.64 -43.10 12.00
CA ARG A 859 31.42 -43.49 12.77
C ARG A 859 31.56 -43.67 14.31
N TYR A 860 30.84 -42.85 15.09
CA TYR A 860 29.84 -43.31 16.08
C TYR A 860 28.87 -42.18 16.52
N GLU A 861 27.94 -42.48 17.43
CA GLU A 861 26.59 -41.90 17.54
C GLU A 861 26.35 -41.00 18.79
N LEU A 862 25.11 -40.48 18.85
CA LEU A 862 24.30 -40.21 20.06
C LEU A 862 24.55 -38.90 20.86
N ALA A 863 23.56 -38.00 20.82
CA ALA A 863 22.86 -37.52 22.03
C ALA A 863 21.68 -36.57 21.71
N SER A 864 20.51 -36.85 22.30
CA SER A 864 19.43 -35.90 22.62
C SER A 864 18.64 -36.54 23.78
N PRO A 865 18.10 -35.79 24.77
CA PRO A 865 16.69 -35.34 24.63
C PRO A 865 16.27 -34.09 25.45
N ARG A 866 14.99 -33.68 25.27
CA ARG A 866 14.13 -32.75 26.08
C ARG A 866 14.46 -31.24 25.97
N SER A 867 13.53 -30.27 26.08
CA SER A 867 12.04 -30.19 25.99
C SER A 867 11.64 -28.68 26.03
N GLY A 868 10.48 -28.17 25.62
CA GLY A 868 9.20 -28.75 25.16
C GLY A 868 8.25 -27.62 24.63
N LEU A 869 6.93 -27.71 24.89
CA LEU A 869 5.83 -26.81 24.43
C LEU A 869 5.63 -26.74 22.89
N GLY A 870 4.44 -26.93 22.31
CA GLY A 870 3.15 -27.43 22.78
C GLY A 870 2.24 -27.65 21.56
N HIS A 871 1.47 -28.76 21.51
CA HIS A 871 0.68 -29.13 20.32
C HIS A 871 -0.82 -29.26 20.65
N CYS A 872 -1.65 -28.45 20.00
CA CYS A 872 -3.09 -28.73 19.89
C CYS A 872 -3.30 -29.74 18.76
N GLY A 873 -3.55 -31.01 19.12
CA GLY A 873 -3.76 -32.09 18.17
C GLY A 873 -5.21 -32.25 17.74
N PHE A 874 -5.46 -32.29 16.43
CA PHE A 874 -6.59 -33.05 15.88
C PHE A 874 -6.04 -34.40 15.42
N SER A 875 -6.39 -35.47 16.15
CA SER A 875 -6.06 -36.83 15.75
C SER A 875 -6.90 -37.24 14.54
N ALA A 876 -6.22 -37.72 13.49
CA ALA A 876 -6.83 -38.52 12.44
C ALA A 876 -5.99 -39.80 12.34
N SER A 877 -6.66 -40.94 12.51
CA SER A 877 -6.05 -42.26 12.61
C SER A 877 -5.29 -42.68 11.34
N GLU A 878 -4.46 -43.71 11.50
CA GLU A 878 -3.43 -44.17 10.56
C GLU A 878 -3.91 -44.26 9.11
N VAL A 879 -3.14 -43.64 8.22
CA VAL A 879 -3.10 -43.97 6.80
C VAL A 879 -1.85 -44.83 6.62
N THR A 880 -2.03 -46.07 6.17
CA THR A 880 -0.92 -47.00 5.94
C THR A 880 0.13 -46.39 5.00
N ASP A 881 1.39 -46.40 5.43
CA ASP A 881 2.49 -45.86 4.63
C ASP A 881 2.71 -46.67 3.34
N PRO A 882 3.13 -46.02 2.24
CA PRO A 882 3.41 -46.71 0.98
C PRO A 882 4.63 -47.62 1.12
N VAL A 883 4.44 -48.90 0.79
CA VAL A 883 5.51 -49.92 0.85
C VAL A 883 6.65 -49.57 -0.10
N GLU A 884 7.86 -49.54 0.44
CA GLU A 884 9.08 -49.26 -0.31
C GLU A 884 9.33 -50.32 -1.39
N GLY A 885 9.68 -49.89 -2.62
CA GLY A 885 10.02 -50.79 -3.73
C GLY A 885 8.87 -51.20 -4.66
N ARG A 886 7.61 -50.81 -4.41
CA ARG A 886 6.51 -51.04 -5.38
C ARG A 886 6.46 -49.98 -6.48
N ALA A 887 6.37 -50.44 -7.72
CA ALA A 887 6.02 -49.59 -8.86
C ALA A 887 4.52 -49.29 -8.86
N TYR A 888 4.17 -48.02 -8.99
CA TYR A 888 2.80 -47.54 -9.22
C TYR A 888 2.79 -46.89 -10.60
N ALA A 889 1.87 -47.34 -11.48
CA ALA A 889 1.75 -46.89 -12.87
C ALA A 889 0.91 -45.61 -13.00
#